data_AF-A0A2G4H1T8-F1
#
_entry.id   AF-A0A2G4H1T8-F1
#
_cell.length_a   1.000
_cell.length_b   1.000
_cell.length_c   1.000
_cell.angle_alpha   90.00
_cell.angle_beta   90.00
_cell.angle_gamma   90.00
#
_symmetry.space_group_name_H-M   'P 1'
#
loop_
_entity.id
_entity.type
_entity.pdbx_description
1 polymer ?
#
loop_
_entity_poly.entity_id
_entity_poly.type
_entity_poly.pdbx_seq_one_letter_code
_entity_poly.pdbx_strand_id
1 'polypeptide(L)'
;MASQSPTPKKSAPVLARRGNQTSWPTVTIGVLLLAAAGWFVWQANQKPSEVIVVKETPKPPETPKAEEPEKKPAVIGETKPVAPVVVPKMAEAPKTEPEKKPEAVVESKAYVFSGAGLNDPKFLVVLAEDARERLKDGKWEEHLARLQKGLLPALAATSSTDGVERHNRLWESRAFALGMTQALFIRRLGPETLRTAAQGVEQLPALLTELLGRAELLEKFALTLKPEDDAGEALRVWSLLAADDTPAQRGRYDNLQIACALVFDQPLAWSRFDGGDACSADALTRYRYYKTNTEAGRLVGDVRKASPGDLVWVVGATATEEEMTWALVNPKLRALAEWAPSYALIRYRMDYVTKEKTKLPKPSEGTLKEIFELGGICMHQAHFAANTARAYGIPAAYVTGDGNRGGHAWFAYQRKDKEWNMNTGRYNDGYACGETTDPQTRRRIGEFEVQILGDNQRRTERFVKSQRLQLAAQIFGAGGDLAAQHECLRLAVSAANRCLEAWRAYAACLEALGPKVKSEEWKNFVVEMRRAFDDWPDMRELADEMEAKHLFPTMTQDEIFLSCKRAYDRLIAEKKRQGEYDRTRYDLIQKAVERESAVLMTDRAKNAEKLANLHRRALEDNADHLPTFRALLEGYYLAVKGDSKMETIFLSEMERVYRRKLGGIAGADVFRLKALAGLLDLIQGYFDKCDDAERARRLRLESEKIQKILDKMKK
;
A
#
# COMPACT_ATOMS: atom_id res chain seq x y z
N MET A 1 -1.88 -6.90 74.61
CA MET A 1 -2.22 -8.33 74.55
C MET A 1 -1.36 -8.97 73.46
N ALA A 2 -0.70 -10.06 73.80
CA ALA A 2 -0.01 -11.01 72.90
C ALA A 2 -0.98 -11.49 71.79
N SER A 3 -0.62 -12.10 70.66
CA SER A 3 0.61 -12.63 70.05
C SER A 3 0.13 -13.15 68.68
N GLN A 4 0.89 -12.96 67.58
CA GLN A 4 1.32 -14.06 66.71
C GLN A 4 2.11 -13.58 65.48
N SER A 5 3.29 -14.16 65.37
CA SER A 5 4.14 -14.47 64.20
C SER A 5 4.90 -15.76 64.60
N PRO A 6 5.65 -16.51 63.75
CA PRO A 6 6.04 -16.31 62.34
C PRO A 6 5.85 -17.61 61.48
N THR A 7 6.09 -17.68 60.16
CA THR A 7 7.39 -18.06 59.54
C THR A 7 7.30 -18.22 58.00
N PRO A 8 8.44 -18.26 57.25
CA PRO A 8 8.56 -17.70 55.90
C PRO A 8 9.12 -18.65 54.79
N LYS A 9 9.13 -18.12 53.56
CA LYS A 9 10.06 -18.28 52.40
C LYS A 9 10.44 -19.69 51.89
N LYS A 10 10.32 -19.89 50.56
CA LYS A 10 11.39 -20.46 49.71
C LYS A 10 11.21 -20.15 48.21
N SER A 11 12.34 -20.25 47.51
CA SER A 11 12.75 -19.69 46.22
C SER A 11 12.57 -20.59 44.99
N ALA A 12 12.70 -19.95 43.81
CA ALA A 12 12.66 -20.38 42.40
C ALA A 12 13.07 -21.82 42.00
N PRO A 13 12.58 -22.33 40.84
CA PRO A 13 13.21 -23.43 40.13
C PRO A 13 13.92 -22.99 38.83
N VAL A 14 15.10 -23.59 38.64
CA VAL A 14 15.94 -23.59 37.44
C VAL A 14 15.53 -24.74 36.51
N LEU A 15 15.70 -24.50 35.21
CA LEU A 15 15.50 -25.38 34.05
C LEU A 15 16.16 -26.77 34.18
N ALA A 16 15.43 -27.81 33.76
CA ALA A 16 16.01 -29.08 33.32
C ALA A 16 15.28 -29.63 32.08
N ARG A 17 16.08 -29.93 31.04
CA ARG A 17 15.72 -30.60 29.77
C ARG A 17 15.02 -31.94 30.00
N ARG A 18 14.01 -32.25 29.18
CA ARG A 18 13.63 -33.64 28.86
C ARG A 18 13.30 -33.81 27.37
N GLY A 19 13.88 -34.87 26.81
CA GLY A 19 13.93 -35.17 25.39
C GLY A 19 12.67 -35.85 24.84
N ASN A 20 12.62 -35.82 23.51
CA ASN A 20 11.55 -36.24 22.62
C ASN A 20 11.63 -37.75 22.36
N GLN A 21 10.51 -38.48 22.48
CA GLN A 21 10.34 -39.83 21.94
C GLN A 21 9.07 -39.82 21.07
N THR A 22 9.25 -39.88 19.74
CA THR A 22 8.16 -39.97 18.77
C THR A 22 8.18 -41.35 18.11
N SER A 23 7.03 -42.03 18.16
CA SER A 23 6.78 -43.34 17.56
C SER A 23 6.60 -43.24 16.05
N TRP A 24 7.44 -43.94 15.29
CA TRP A 24 7.54 -43.88 13.82
C TRP A 24 6.49 -44.64 12.95
N PRO A 25 5.64 -45.57 13.42
CA PRO A 25 4.81 -46.37 12.47
C PRO A 25 3.45 -45.74 12.08
N THR A 26 2.99 -44.66 12.72
CA THR A 26 1.72 -43.99 12.36
C THR A 26 1.86 -42.92 11.28
N VAL A 27 3.08 -42.42 11.03
CA VAL A 27 3.34 -41.40 10.00
C VAL A 27 3.40 -42.00 8.59
N THR A 28 3.85 -43.25 8.45
CA THR A 28 4.01 -43.91 7.15
C THR A 28 2.68 -44.27 6.47
N ILE A 29 1.64 -44.60 7.24
CA ILE A 29 0.31 -44.92 6.67
C ILE A 29 -0.42 -43.63 6.23
N GLY A 30 -0.26 -42.53 6.98
CA GLY A 30 -0.83 -41.22 6.61
C GLY A 30 -0.21 -40.63 5.34
N VAL A 31 1.10 -40.83 5.13
CA VAL A 31 1.81 -40.34 3.93
C VAL A 31 1.41 -41.13 2.68
N LEU A 32 1.14 -42.44 2.78
CA LEU A 32 0.71 -43.25 1.64
C LEU A 32 -0.71 -42.92 1.16
N LEU A 33 -1.64 -42.60 2.08
CA LEU A 33 -3.00 -42.21 1.72
C LEU A 33 -3.07 -40.81 1.07
N LEU A 34 -2.22 -39.88 1.52
CA LEU A 34 -2.11 -38.55 0.90
C LEU A 34 -1.45 -38.59 -0.48
N ALA A 35 -0.48 -39.48 -0.69
CA ALA A 35 0.14 -39.69 -2.01
C ALA A 35 -0.85 -40.29 -3.03
N ALA A 36 -1.70 -41.23 -2.60
CA ALA A 36 -2.73 -41.81 -3.47
C ALA A 36 -3.81 -40.79 -3.87
N ALA A 37 -4.25 -39.95 -2.92
CA ALA A 37 -5.19 -38.86 -3.21
C ALA A 37 -4.59 -37.80 -4.15
N GLY A 38 -3.31 -37.45 -3.96
CA GLY A 38 -2.57 -36.54 -4.84
C GLY A 38 -2.41 -37.08 -6.27
N TRP A 39 -2.20 -38.38 -6.43
CA TRP A 39 -2.10 -39.03 -7.75
C TRP A 39 -3.42 -38.99 -8.53
N PHE A 40 -4.55 -39.26 -7.87
CA PHE A 40 -5.87 -39.22 -8.53
C PHE A 40 -6.28 -37.80 -8.97
N VAL A 41 -5.95 -36.78 -8.18
CA VAL A 41 -6.18 -35.36 -8.54
C VAL A 41 -5.29 -34.93 -9.70
N TRP A 42 -4.03 -35.38 -9.73
CA TRP A 42 -3.11 -35.11 -10.84
C TRP A 42 -3.57 -35.76 -12.15
N GLN A 43 -4.10 -36.98 -12.09
CA GLN A 43 -4.58 -37.70 -13.27
C GLN A 43 -5.90 -37.14 -13.84
N ALA A 44 -6.78 -36.60 -12.98
CA ALA A 44 -8.02 -35.93 -13.40
C ALA A 44 -7.76 -34.62 -14.17
N ASN A 45 -6.64 -33.94 -13.87
CA ASN A 45 -6.21 -32.71 -14.53
C ASN A 45 -5.45 -32.92 -15.86
N GLN A 46 -5.26 -34.17 -16.31
CA GLN A 46 -4.55 -34.47 -17.57
C GLN A 46 -5.45 -34.84 -18.76
N LYS A 47 -6.77 -34.93 -18.60
CA LYS A 47 -7.64 -35.21 -19.76
C LYS A 47 -8.00 -33.91 -20.49
N PRO A 48 -7.61 -33.73 -21.77
CA PRO A 48 -8.14 -32.65 -22.58
C PRO A 48 -9.64 -32.91 -22.84
N SER A 49 -10.46 -31.87 -22.68
CA SER A 49 -11.89 -31.90 -22.97
C SER A 49 -12.15 -32.20 -24.45
N GLU A 50 -12.91 -33.26 -24.72
CA GLU A 50 -13.39 -33.63 -26.06
C GLU A 50 -14.16 -32.47 -26.70
N VAL A 51 -13.74 -32.09 -27.90
CA VAL A 51 -14.41 -31.08 -28.73
C VAL A 51 -15.54 -31.78 -29.50
N ILE A 52 -16.78 -31.50 -29.13
CA ILE A 52 -17.96 -31.85 -29.93
C ILE A 52 -18.01 -30.88 -31.12
N VAL A 53 -17.72 -31.37 -32.33
CA VAL A 53 -17.84 -30.62 -33.57
C VAL A 53 -19.27 -30.73 -34.11
N VAL A 54 -20.05 -29.66 -34.00
CA VAL A 54 -21.28 -29.50 -34.79
C VAL A 54 -20.90 -28.88 -36.14
N LYS A 55 -21.17 -29.60 -37.23
CA LYS A 55 -20.99 -29.15 -38.62
C LYS A 55 -22.10 -28.18 -39.00
N GLU A 56 -21.73 -27.01 -39.52
CA GLU A 56 -22.58 -26.24 -40.43
C GLU A 56 -21.86 -25.92 -41.75
N THR A 57 -22.62 -26.11 -42.82
CA THR A 57 -22.28 -26.03 -44.25
C THR A 57 -22.27 -24.59 -44.80
N PRO A 58 -21.59 -24.34 -45.93
CA PRO A 58 -21.13 -23.00 -46.34
C PRO A 58 -22.13 -22.23 -47.22
N LYS A 59 -21.99 -20.89 -47.26
CA LYS A 59 -22.57 -20.03 -48.31
C LYS A 59 -21.48 -19.19 -49.00
N PRO A 60 -21.55 -18.96 -50.34
CA PRO A 60 -20.41 -18.68 -51.24
C PRO A 60 -20.21 -17.16 -51.51
N PRO A 61 -19.19 -16.76 -52.31
CA PRO A 61 -18.38 -15.56 -52.08
C PRO A 61 -18.80 -14.34 -52.90
N GLU A 62 -18.39 -13.14 -52.45
CA GLU A 62 -18.23 -11.97 -53.30
C GLU A 62 -16.77 -11.47 -53.26
N THR A 63 -16.24 -11.25 -54.46
CA THR A 63 -14.88 -10.82 -54.81
C THR A 63 -14.92 -9.37 -55.37
N PRO A 64 -13.82 -8.71 -55.78
CA PRO A 64 -13.11 -7.70 -54.99
C PRO A 64 -12.98 -6.34 -55.71
N LYS A 65 -12.61 -5.27 -55.01
CA LYS A 65 -12.10 -3.99 -55.57
C LYS A 65 -11.37 -3.24 -54.45
N ALA A 66 -10.26 -2.54 -54.60
CA ALA A 66 -9.13 -2.47 -55.54
C ALA A 66 -8.08 -1.62 -54.79
N GLU A 67 -6.82 -2.02 -54.80
CA GLU A 67 -5.62 -1.23 -54.41
C GLU A 67 -5.43 -0.07 -55.42
N GLU A 68 -4.76 1.06 -55.23
CA GLU A 68 -3.70 1.64 -54.36
C GLU A 68 -3.68 3.19 -54.68
N PRO A 69 -2.76 4.10 -54.25
CA PRO A 69 -1.45 3.93 -53.60
C PRO A 69 -1.10 4.86 -52.42
N GLU A 70 0.05 4.52 -51.82
CA GLU A 70 0.83 5.19 -50.77
C GLU A 70 1.05 6.71 -50.91
N LYS A 71 1.10 7.41 -49.75
CA LYS A 71 1.90 8.64 -49.58
C LYS A 71 2.78 8.56 -48.33
N LYS A 72 4.05 8.89 -48.56
CA LYS A 72 5.20 8.92 -47.65
C LYS A 72 5.06 9.94 -46.50
N PRO A 73 5.84 9.77 -45.41
CA PRO A 73 5.71 10.53 -44.16
C PRO A 73 6.35 11.92 -44.23
N ALA A 74 5.74 12.88 -43.54
CA ALA A 74 6.26 14.23 -43.38
C ALA A 74 7.23 14.35 -42.19
N VAL A 75 8.25 15.18 -42.42
CA VAL A 75 9.47 15.38 -41.65
C VAL A 75 9.28 16.39 -40.52
N ILE A 76 10.05 16.16 -39.46
CA ILE A 76 10.31 16.97 -38.26
C ILE A 76 10.73 18.40 -38.63
N GLY A 77 10.08 19.40 -38.04
CA GLY A 77 10.44 20.82 -38.14
C GLY A 77 11.23 21.29 -36.92
N GLU A 78 12.44 21.78 -37.17
CA GLU A 78 13.43 22.27 -36.20
C GLU A 78 13.05 23.61 -35.55
N THR A 79 13.49 23.74 -34.31
CA THR A 79 13.58 24.94 -33.47
C THR A 79 14.54 25.99 -34.04
N LYS A 80 14.20 27.28 -33.89
CA LYS A 80 15.09 28.43 -34.15
C LYS A 80 15.07 29.44 -32.97
N PRO A 81 16.09 30.31 -32.86
CA PRO A 81 16.81 30.52 -31.60
C PRO A 81 16.62 31.89 -30.95
N VAL A 82 17.03 31.96 -29.68
CA VAL A 82 17.08 33.12 -28.78
C VAL A 82 18.34 33.95 -29.02
N ALA A 83 18.20 35.29 -28.96
CA ALA A 83 19.28 36.25 -28.71
C ALA A 83 18.67 37.58 -28.18
N PRO A 84 19.44 38.54 -27.65
CA PRO A 84 20.10 38.51 -26.35
C PRO A 84 19.70 39.69 -25.43
N VAL A 85 20.11 39.59 -24.17
CA VAL A 85 19.85 40.51 -23.05
C VAL A 85 20.65 41.82 -23.18
N VAL A 86 19.99 42.95 -22.88
CA VAL A 86 20.62 44.24 -22.55
C VAL A 86 19.99 44.79 -21.26
N VAL A 87 20.83 45.16 -20.31
CA VAL A 87 20.50 45.82 -19.02
C VAL A 87 20.62 47.34 -19.22
N PRO A 88 19.71 48.20 -18.72
CA PRO A 88 20.09 48.99 -17.54
C PRO A 88 18.97 49.53 -16.60
N LYS A 89 19.43 49.77 -15.36
CA LYS A 89 19.13 50.86 -14.40
C LYS A 89 17.88 50.85 -13.51
N MET A 90 18.21 51.09 -12.24
CA MET A 90 17.39 51.33 -11.05
C MET A 90 16.44 52.53 -11.20
N ALA A 91 15.23 52.39 -10.65
CA ALA A 91 14.33 53.48 -10.29
C ALA A 91 13.57 53.11 -8.99
N GLU A 92 13.11 54.14 -8.29
CA GLU A 92 12.77 54.24 -6.87
C GLU A 92 11.67 53.33 -6.30
N ALA A 93 11.75 53.19 -4.97
CA ALA A 93 10.86 52.41 -4.11
C ALA A 93 9.40 52.87 -4.13
N PRO A 94 8.41 51.95 -4.11
CA PRO A 94 7.03 52.29 -3.81
C PRO A 94 6.84 52.52 -2.30
N LYS A 95 6.11 53.59 -1.98
CA LYS A 95 5.71 54.02 -0.63
C LYS A 95 5.02 52.89 0.13
N THR A 96 5.44 52.68 1.37
CA THR A 96 4.79 51.88 2.40
C THR A 96 3.36 52.37 2.67
N GLU A 97 2.38 51.51 2.41
CA GLU A 97 1.07 51.55 3.07
C GLU A 97 1.29 51.34 4.59
N PRO A 98 0.54 52.04 5.46
CA PRO A 98 0.69 51.88 6.89
C PRO A 98 0.30 50.46 7.31
N GLU A 99 1.26 49.77 7.94
CA GLU A 99 1.03 48.50 8.63
C GLU A 99 -0.24 48.57 9.48
N LYS A 100 -1.20 47.69 9.19
CA LYS A 100 -2.23 47.34 10.16
C LYS A 100 -1.51 46.90 11.43
N LYS A 101 -1.67 47.68 12.50
CA LYS A 101 -1.24 47.30 13.86
C LYS A 101 -1.66 45.84 14.12
N PRO A 102 -0.78 45.00 14.68
CA PRO A 102 -1.20 43.70 15.17
C PRO A 102 -2.33 43.92 16.17
N GLU A 103 -3.48 43.30 15.92
CA GLU A 103 -4.57 43.25 16.89
C GLU A 103 -4.01 42.70 18.20
N ALA A 104 -4.32 43.37 19.31
CA ALA A 104 -3.90 42.95 20.63
C ALA A 104 -4.32 41.50 20.87
N VAL A 105 -3.35 40.63 21.18
CA VAL A 105 -3.59 39.26 21.61
C VAL A 105 -4.33 39.34 22.94
N VAL A 106 -5.67 39.28 22.89
CA VAL A 106 -6.49 38.99 24.07
C VAL A 106 -6.03 37.63 24.56
N GLU A 107 -5.48 37.56 25.79
CA GLU A 107 -5.16 36.28 26.42
C GLU A 107 -6.42 35.43 26.56
N SER A 108 -6.65 34.58 25.57
CA SER A 108 -7.81 33.69 25.55
C SER A 108 -7.69 32.66 26.67
N LYS A 109 -8.70 32.63 27.56
CA LYS A 109 -8.72 31.76 28.74
C LYS A 109 -8.71 30.29 28.31
N ALA A 110 -7.72 29.54 28.81
CA ALA A 110 -7.57 28.12 28.52
C ALA A 110 -8.76 27.30 29.06
N TYR A 111 -9.10 26.21 28.37
CA TYR A 111 -10.02 25.22 28.92
C TYR A 111 -9.35 24.41 30.02
N VAL A 112 -10.09 24.00 31.05
CA VAL A 112 -9.53 23.33 32.23
C VAL A 112 -9.81 21.83 32.16
N PHE A 113 -8.83 21.07 31.68
CA PHE A 113 -8.89 19.60 31.62
C PHE A 113 -8.24 18.94 32.85
N SER A 114 -8.47 19.48 34.05
CA SER A 114 -7.86 18.98 35.29
C SER A 114 -8.81 19.02 36.49
N GLY A 115 -8.49 18.25 37.52
CA GLY A 115 -9.22 18.23 38.80
C GLY A 115 -10.71 17.91 38.64
N ALA A 116 -11.55 18.62 39.40
CA ALA A 116 -13.01 18.43 39.37
C ALA A 116 -13.65 18.80 38.02
N GLY A 117 -13.03 19.70 37.25
CA GLY A 117 -13.54 20.13 35.94
C GLY A 117 -13.48 19.03 34.87
N LEU A 118 -12.55 18.08 35.00
CA LEU A 118 -12.39 16.97 34.06
C LEU A 118 -13.64 16.08 33.97
N ASN A 119 -14.38 15.93 35.06
CA ASN A 119 -15.57 15.08 35.14
C ASN A 119 -16.88 15.88 35.21
N ASP A 120 -16.83 17.22 35.08
CA ASP A 120 -18.02 18.06 35.11
C ASP A 120 -18.83 17.91 33.80
N PRO A 121 -20.08 17.40 33.86
CA PRO A 121 -20.93 17.30 32.68
C PRO A 121 -21.22 18.65 32.03
N LYS A 122 -21.21 19.75 32.79
CA LYS A 122 -21.43 21.10 32.26
C LYS A 122 -20.27 21.55 31.39
N PHE A 123 -19.04 21.15 31.73
CA PHE A 123 -17.86 21.52 30.95
C PHE A 123 -17.89 20.91 29.55
N LEU A 124 -18.36 19.67 29.41
CA LEU A 124 -18.59 19.03 28.10
C LEU A 124 -19.55 19.84 27.22
N VAL A 125 -20.66 20.31 27.80
CA VAL A 125 -21.67 21.12 27.09
C VAL A 125 -21.07 22.46 26.67
N VAL A 126 -20.38 23.14 27.58
CA VAL A 126 -19.70 24.42 27.29
C VAL A 126 -18.70 24.25 26.15
N LEU A 127 -17.92 23.18 26.16
CA LEU A 127 -16.93 22.92 25.11
C LEU A 127 -17.57 22.70 23.74
N ALA A 128 -18.67 21.95 23.68
CA ALA A 128 -19.42 21.73 22.45
C ALA A 128 -20.07 23.03 21.93
N GLU A 129 -20.68 23.83 22.81
CA GLU A 129 -21.29 25.11 22.44
C GLU A 129 -20.26 26.14 21.97
N ASP A 130 -19.09 26.21 22.61
CA ASP A 130 -18.03 27.14 22.21
C ASP A 130 -17.47 26.77 20.82
N ALA A 131 -17.31 25.47 20.55
CA ALA A 131 -16.94 24.97 19.23
C ALA A 131 -18.03 25.29 18.18
N ARG A 132 -19.32 25.15 18.52
CA ARG A 132 -20.44 25.54 17.63
C ARG A 132 -20.46 27.04 17.36
N GLU A 133 -20.10 27.87 18.34
CA GLU A 133 -20.00 29.31 18.16
C GLU A 133 -18.89 29.68 17.17
N ARG A 134 -17.83 28.85 17.05
CA ARG A 134 -16.79 29.06 16.03
C ARG A 134 -17.28 28.90 14.60
N LEU A 135 -18.38 28.18 14.38
CA LEU A 135 -19.04 28.15 13.06
C LEU A 135 -19.62 29.53 12.69
N LYS A 136 -19.92 30.39 13.68
CA LYS A 136 -20.48 31.72 13.45
C LYS A 136 -19.40 32.80 13.36
N ASP A 137 -18.49 32.82 14.33
CA ASP A 137 -17.47 33.87 14.43
C ASP A 137 -16.16 33.55 13.71
N GLY A 138 -15.98 32.29 13.26
CA GLY A 138 -14.81 31.84 12.50
C GLY A 138 -13.51 31.75 13.29
N LYS A 139 -13.52 31.94 14.61
CA LYS A 139 -12.33 32.04 15.47
C LYS A 139 -11.73 30.67 15.84
N TRP A 140 -11.45 29.86 14.84
CA TRP A 140 -10.93 28.49 15.01
C TRP A 140 -9.51 28.45 15.58
N GLU A 141 -8.67 29.41 15.19
CA GLU A 141 -7.29 29.55 15.69
C GLU A 141 -7.30 29.84 17.20
N GLU A 142 -8.18 30.73 17.65
CA GLU A 142 -8.35 31.06 19.08
C GLU A 142 -8.84 29.84 19.86
N HIS A 143 -9.84 29.13 19.34
CA HIS A 143 -10.38 27.93 19.98
C HIS A 143 -9.34 26.81 20.07
N LEU A 144 -8.59 26.56 19.00
CA LEU A 144 -7.49 25.60 18.98
C LEU A 144 -6.41 25.98 20.00
N ALA A 145 -6.04 27.25 20.10
CA ALA A 145 -5.07 27.73 21.08
C ALA A 145 -5.56 27.51 22.53
N ARG A 146 -6.85 27.76 22.81
CA ARG A 146 -7.46 27.51 24.13
C ARG A 146 -7.49 26.01 24.47
N LEU A 147 -7.81 25.16 23.50
CA LEU A 147 -7.73 23.70 23.63
C LEU A 147 -6.31 23.27 23.97
N GLN A 148 -5.32 23.68 23.18
CA GLN A 148 -3.91 23.32 23.38
C GLN A 148 -3.38 23.77 24.75
N LYS A 149 -3.64 25.03 25.14
CA LYS A 149 -3.23 25.57 26.46
C LYS A 149 -3.84 24.79 27.63
N GLY A 150 -5.01 24.17 27.44
CA GLY A 150 -5.67 23.33 28.45
C GLY A 150 -5.20 21.88 28.45
N LEU A 151 -5.07 21.29 27.26
CA LEU A 151 -4.72 19.87 27.06
C LEU A 151 -3.27 19.60 27.46
N LEU A 152 -2.35 20.52 27.14
CA LEU A 152 -0.93 20.34 27.39
C LEU A 152 -0.61 20.16 28.89
N PRO A 153 -1.07 21.02 29.83
CA PRO A 153 -0.87 20.79 31.26
C PRO A 153 -1.53 19.50 31.77
N ALA A 154 -2.71 19.13 31.25
CA ALA A 154 -3.39 17.90 31.65
C ALA A 154 -2.59 16.65 31.26
N LEU A 155 -2.06 16.63 30.03
CA LEU A 155 -1.17 15.56 29.55
C LEU A 155 0.15 15.54 30.34
N ALA A 156 0.75 16.70 30.59
CA ALA A 156 2.01 16.83 31.33
C ALA A 156 1.90 16.40 32.81
N ALA A 157 0.72 16.55 33.42
CA ALA A 157 0.45 16.15 34.81
C ALA A 157 0.34 14.62 35.00
N THR A 158 0.31 13.83 33.92
CA THR A 158 0.27 12.37 34.01
C THR A 158 1.63 11.79 34.36
N SER A 159 1.64 10.69 35.13
CA SER A 159 2.89 10.06 35.54
C SER A 159 3.66 9.51 34.33
N SER A 160 4.95 9.81 34.26
CA SER A 160 5.85 9.22 33.27
C SER A 160 6.12 7.73 33.53
N THR A 161 5.83 7.23 34.75
CA THR A 161 6.05 5.82 35.11
C THR A 161 4.96 4.87 34.62
N ASP A 162 3.81 5.40 34.18
CA ASP A 162 2.64 4.59 33.79
C ASP A 162 2.76 4.02 32.37
N GLY A 163 3.87 4.32 31.66
CA GLY A 163 4.17 3.80 30.33
C GLY A 163 3.02 4.02 29.34
N VAL A 164 2.64 2.96 28.63
CA VAL A 164 1.55 2.97 27.62
C VAL A 164 0.20 3.42 28.20
N GLU A 165 -0.02 3.26 29.50
CA GLU A 165 -1.31 3.52 30.15
C GLU A 165 -1.46 4.97 30.65
N ARG A 166 -0.41 5.80 30.54
CA ARG A 166 -0.30 7.12 31.19
C ARG A 166 -1.44 8.11 30.93
N HIS A 167 -2.15 7.98 29.80
CA HIS A 167 -3.23 8.90 29.44
C HIS A 167 -4.63 8.30 29.54
N ASN A 168 -4.78 7.02 29.92
CA ASN A 168 -6.08 6.34 29.86
C ASN A 168 -7.16 7.03 30.69
N ARG A 169 -6.84 7.42 31.93
CA ARG A 169 -7.78 8.11 32.82
C ARG A 169 -8.25 9.46 32.26
N LEU A 170 -7.41 10.14 31.47
CA LEU A 170 -7.83 11.35 30.78
C LEU A 170 -8.84 11.02 29.68
N TRP A 171 -8.59 9.98 28.89
CA TRP A 171 -9.49 9.54 27.81
C TRP A 171 -10.81 8.96 28.30
N GLU A 172 -10.91 8.52 29.56
CA GLU A 172 -12.18 8.16 30.20
C GLU A 172 -13.09 9.38 30.42
N SER A 173 -12.51 10.58 30.54
CA SER A 173 -13.28 11.82 30.58
C SER A 173 -13.82 12.16 29.18
N ARG A 174 -15.15 12.29 29.10
CA ARG A 174 -15.84 12.73 27.88
C ARG A 174 -15.41 14.12 27.45
N ALA A 175 -15.16 15.03 28.40
CA ALA A 175 -14.74 16.40 28.10
C ALA A 175 -13.34 16.42 27.50
N PHE A 176 -12.40 15.67 28.09
CA PHE A 176 -11.04 15.56 27.55
C PHE A 176 -11.03 14.88 26.18
N ALA A 177 -11.75 13.78 26.01
CA ALA A 177 -11.86 13.10 24.72
C ALA A 177 -12.44 14.05 23.65
N LEU A 178 -13.46 14.83 23.98
CA LEU A 178 -14.00 15.83 23.06
C LEU A 178 -12.98 16.92 22.73
N GLY A 179 -12.28 17.48 23.73
CA GLY A 179 -11.27 18.52 23.52
C GLY A 179 -10.10 18.05 22.65
N MET A 180 -9.59 16.85 22.91
CA MET A 180 -8.53 16.23 22.09
C MET A 180 -8.99 16.01 20.64
N THR A 181 -10.21 15.51 20.44
CA THR A 181 -10.73 15.20 19.11
C THR A 181 -11.10 16.46 18.33
N GLN A 182 -11.64 17.51 18.97
CA GLN A 182 -11.81 18.83 18.38
C GLN A 182 -10.46 19.44 17.97
N ALA A 183 -9.45 19.39 18.85
CA ALA A 183 -8.11 19.90 18.52
C ALA A 183 -7.50 19.17 17.33
N LEU A 184 -7.64 17.84 17.28
CA LEU A 184 -7.19 17.03 16.15
C LEU A 184 -7.94 17.39 14.86
N PHE A 185 -9.27 17.46 14.92
CA PHE A 185 -10.13 17.77 13.78
C PHE A 185 -9.74 19.13 13.18
N ILE A 186 -9.66 20.19 13.99
CA ILE A 186 -9.28 21.53 13.52
C ILE A 186 -7.89 21.53 12.87
N ARG A 187 -6.94 20.78 13.42
CA ARG A 187 -5.58 20.67 12.85
C ARG A 187 -5.54 19.93 11.52
N ARG A 188 -6.39 18.91 11.36
CA ARG A 188 -6.43 18.09 10.16
C ARG A 188 -7.11 18.80 9.00
N LEU A 189 -8.19 19.52 9.26
CA LEU A 189 -8.94 20.24 8.24
C LEU A 189 -8.33 21.62 7.93
N GLY A 190 -7.79 22.29 8.95
CA GLY A 190 -7.36 23.67 8.86
C GLY A 190 -8.48 24.68 9.18
N PRO A 191 -8.17 25.79 9.87
CA PRO A 191 -9.13 26.86 10.18
C PRO A 191 -9.86 27.44 8.96
N GLU A 192 -9.15 27.64 7.84
CA GLU A 192 -9.73 28.19 6.60
C GLU A 192 -10.81 27.26 6.04
N THR A 193 -10.51 25.97 5.90
CA THR A 193 -11.46 24.95 5.45
C THR A 193 -12.72 24.94 6.32
N LEU A 194 -12.56 25.06 7.65
CA LEU A 194 -13.69 25.13 8.57
C LEU A 194 -14.51 26.42 8.43
N ARG A 195 -13.87 27.57 8.17
CA ARG A 195 -14.58 28.83 7.88
C ARG A 195 -15.38 28.73 6.58
N THR A 196 -14.76 28.21 5.52
CA THR A 196 -15.43 27.98 4.24
C THR A 196 -16.58 27.00 4.39
N ALA A 197 -16.38 25.89 5.10
CA ALA A 197 -17.42 24.89 5.34
C ALA A 197 -18.60 25.44 6.17
N ALA A 198 -18.32 26.32 7.14
CA ALA A 198 -19.35 26.98 7.93
C ALA A 198 -20.21 27.97 7.13
N GLN A 199 -19.62 28.58 6.10
CA GLN A 199 -20.31 29.46 5.14
C GLN A 199 -20.89 28.70 3.94
N GLY A 200 -20.65 27.38 3.88
CA GLY A 200 -21.02 26.53 2.75
C GLY A 200 -22.53 26.49 2.49
N VAL A 201 -22.87 26.14 1.25
CA VAL A 201 -24.24 25.80 0.85
C VAL A 201 -24.64 24.42 1.38
N GLU A 202 -25.93 24.07 1.31
CA GLU A 202 -26.50 22.76 1.67
C GLU A 202 -26.59 22.49 3.19
N GLN A 203 -26.46 21.22 3.61
CA GLN A 203 -26.64 20.76 5.00
C GLN A 203 -25.32 20.72 5.79
N LEU A 204 -24.22 21.23 5.22
CA LEU A 204 -22.88 21.16 5.81
C LEU A 204 -22.75 21.88 7.17
N PRO A 205 -23.24 23.12 7.37
CA PRO A 205 -23.22 23.75 8.69
C PRO A 205 -24.00 22.96 9.76
N ALA A 206 -25.10 22.30 9.36
CA ALA A 206 -25.89 21.46 10.27
C ALA A 206 -25.14 20.19 10.67
N LEU A 207 -24.47 19.53 9.72
CA LEU A 207 -23.58 18.39 10.01
C LEU A 207 -22.47 18.82 10.97
N LEU A 208 -21.78 19.93 10.69
CA LEU A 208 -20.69 20.41 11.56
C LEU A 208 -21.19 20.71 12.98
N THR A 209 -22.36 21.34 13.12
CA THR A 209 -22.97 21.61 14.43
C THR A 209 -23.21 20.33 15.23
N GLU A 210 -23.60 19.24 14.56
CA GLU A 210 -23.75 17.92 15.18
C GLU A 210 -22.39 17.31 15.54
N LEU A 211 -21.45 17.28 14.58
CA LEU A 211 -20.15 16.62 14.72
C LEU A 211 -19.29 17.21 15.84
N LEU A 212 -19.33 18.54 16.05
CA LEU A 212 -18.53 19.23 17.07
C LEU A 212 -18.84 18.81 18.51
N GLY A 213 -19.95 18.09 18.75
CA GLY A 213 -20.28 17.47 20.04
C GLY A 213 -20.05 15.95 20.09
N ARG A 214 -19.63 15.31 18.99
CA ARG A 214 -19.52 13.85 18.85
C ARG A 214 -18.06 13.41 18.69
N ALA A 215 -17.34 13.32 19.82
CA ALA A 215 -15.92 12.97 19.87
C ALA A 215 -15.54 11.71 19.07
N GLU A 216 -16.35 10.64 19.17
CA GLU A 216 -16.11 9.38 18.45
C GLU A 216 -16.08 9.56 16.92
N LEU A 217 -16.98 10.37 16.36
CA LEU A 217 -17.04 10.61 14.92
C LEU A 217 -15.90 11.51 14.44
N LEU A 218 -15.57 12.55 15.22
CA LEU A 218 -14.41 13.39 14.95
C LEU A 218 -13.12 12.56 14.96
N GLU A 219 -12.96 11.66 15.94
CA GLU A 219 -11.83 10.75 16.04
C GLU A 219 -11.76 9.84 14.80
N LYS A 220 -12.86 9.16 14.44
CA LYS A 220 -12.92 8.28 13.26
C LYS A 220 -12.56 9.01 11.96
N PHE A 221 -13.15 10.18 11.72
CA PHE A 221 -12.88 10.96 10.52
C PHE A 221 -11.42 11.42 10.49
N ALA A 222 -10.94 12.06 11.56
CA ALA A 222 -9.62 12.65 11.59
C ALA A 222 -8.46 11.62 11.62
N LEU A 223 -8.71 10.41 12.10
CA LEU A 223 -7.75 9.29 12.03
C LEU A 223 -7.76 8.60 10.66
N THR A 224 -8.85 8.68 9.89
CA THR A 224 -8.93 8.08 8.54
C THR A 224 -8.49 9.06 7.45
N LEU A 225 -8.63 10.37 7.68
CA LEU A 225 -8.18 11.43 6.79
C LEU A 225 -6.65 11.39 6.59
N LYS A 226 -6.23 11.40 5.34
CA LYS A 226 -4.83 11.40 4.92
C LYS A 226 -4.45 12.77 4.35
N PRO A 227 -3.14 13.09 4.28
CA PRO A 227 -2.67 14.38 3.73
C PRO A 227 -3.06 14.62 2.27
N GLU A 228 -3.41 13.57 1.53
CA GLU A 228 -3.81 13.63 0.12
C GLU A 228 -5.26 14.04 -0.10
N ASP A 229 -6.09 13.89 0.93
CA ASP A 229 -7.53 14.07 0.80
C ASP A 229 -7.89 15.56 0.75
N ASP A 230 -8.90 15.91 -0.05
CA ASP A 230 -9.55 17.21 0.04
C ASP A 230 -10.54 17.21 1.21
N ALA A 231 -10.08 17.69 2.37
CA ALA A 231 -10.87 17.68 3.59
C ALA A 231 -12.16 18.52 3.49
N GLY A 232 -12.16 19.59 2.66
CA GLY A 232 -13.33 20.43 2.45
C GLY A 232 -14.39 19.70 1.63
N GLU A 233 -13.98 19.08 0.52
CA GLU A 233 -14.87 18.29 -0.32
C GLU A 233 -15.36 17.02 0.38
N ALA A 234 -14.49 16.34 1.15
CA ALA A 234 -14.89 15.22 1.99
C ALA A 234 -16.02 15.59 2.97
N LEU A 235 -15.91 16.75 3.64
CA LEU A 235 -16.97 17.25 4.51
C LEU A 235 -18.26 17.54 3.73
N ARG A 236 -18.16 18.16 2.55
CA ARG A 236 -19.32 18.45 1.70
C ARG A 236 -20.04 17.15 1.31
N VAL A 237 -19.30 16.16 0.82
CA VAL A 237 -19.82 14.82 0.50
C VAL A 237 -20.45 14.19 1.74
N TRP A 238 -19.79 14.20 2.89
CA TRP A 238 -20.37 13.65 4.12
C TRP A 238 -21.71 14.32 4.47
N SER A 239 -21.81 15.66 4.34
CA SER A 239 -23.04 16.36 4.61
C SER A 239 -24.20 15.95 3.69
N LEU A 240 -23.91 15.73 2.41
CA LEU A 240 -24.86 15.21 1.43
C LEU A 240 -25.36 13.81 1.83
N LEU A 241 -24.44 12.91 2.23
CA LEU A 241 -24.79 11.54 2.60
C LEU A 241 -25.58 11.48 3.92
N ALA A 242 -25.21 12.31 4.90
CA ALA A 242 -25.91 12.39 6.18
C ALA A 242 -27.32 12.96 6.02
N ALA A 243 -27.53 13.90 5.09
CA ALA A 243 -28.84 14.45 4.77
C ALA A 243 -29.77 13.44 4.08
N ASP A 244 -29.22 12.42 3.40
CA ASP A 244 -29.98 11.34 2.77
C ASP A 244 -30.54 10.31 3.78
N ASP A 245 -30.06 10.32 5.03
CA ASP A 245 -30.51 9.39 6.04
C ASP A 245 -31.83 9.81 6.68
N THR A 246 -32.77 8.86 6.70
CA THR A 246 -34.00 8.99 7.50
C THR A 246 -33.68 9.04 9.00
N PRO A 247 -34.59 9.56 9.86
CA PRO A 247 -34.36 9.59 11.30
C PRO A 247 -34.01 8.22 11.92
N ALA A 248 -34.53 7.11 11.35
CA ALA A 248 -34.23 5.75 11.81
C ALA A 248 -32.87 5.21 11.35
N GLN A 249 -32.24 5.84 10.36
CA GLN A 249 -30.94 5.46 9.79
C GLN A 249 -29.78 6.25 10.39
N ARG A 250 -30.02 7.46 10.91
CA ARG A 250 -28.98 8.31 11.51
C ARG A 250 -28.18 7.56 12.58
N GLY A 251 -26.85 7.66 12.52
CA GLY A 251 -25.95 6.97 13.44
C GLY A 251 -25.60 5.52 13.04
N ARG A 252 -26.36 4.89 12.13
CA ARG A 252 -26.15 3.49 11.75
C ARG A 252 -25.14 3.30 10.63
N TYR A 253 -24.95 4.33 9.81
CA TYR A 253 -24.11 4.28 8.61
C TYR A 253 -22.95 5.28 8.65
N ASP A 254 -22.66 5.87 9.81
CA ASP A 254 -21.61 6.89 9.97
C ASP A 254 -20.25 6.42 9.41
N ASN A 255 -19.87 5.15 9.64
CA ASN A 255 -18.61 4.62 9.10
C ASN A 255 -18.61 4.53 7.56
N LEU A 256 -19.75 4.17 6.96
CA LEU A 256 -19.91 4.10 5.50
C LEU A 256 -19.92 5.51 4.90
N GLN A 257 -20.55 6.47 5.55
CA GLN A 257 -20.54 7.87 5.14
C GLN A 257 -19.12 8.43 5.13
N ILE A 258 -18.33 8.20 6.20
CA ILE A 258 -16.93 8.64 6.27
C ILE A 258 -16.12 8.00 5.13
N ALA A 259 -16.28 6.70 4.88
CA ALA A 259 -15.54 6.03 3.81
C ALA A 259 -15.89 6.58 2.41
N CYS A 260 -17.18 6.81 2.13
CA CYS A 260 -17.60 7.45 0.88
C CYS A 260 -17.07 8.89 0.79
N ALA A 261 -17.17 9.67 1.86
CA ALA A 261 -16.67 11.03 1.91
C ALA A 261 -15.18 11.11 1.54
N LEU A 262 -14.36 10.16 2.01
CA LEU A 262 -12.92 10.14 1.75
C LEU A 262 -12.52 9.51 0.41
N VAL A 263 -13.37 8.70 -0.22
CA VAL A 263 -13.08 8.13 -1.56
C VAL A 263 -13.56 9.05 -2.69
N PHE A 264 -14.61 9.83 -2.40
CA PHE A 264 -15.28 10.73 -3.33
C PHE A 264 -15.03 12.22 -3.01
N ASP A 265 -14.06 12.51 -2.15
CA ASP A 265 -13.47 13.84 -2.02
C ASP A 265 -12.82 14.31 -3.34
N GLN A 266 -12.53 13.36 -4.23
CA GLN A 266 -12.23 13.56 -5.63
C GLN A 266 -13.11 12.66 -6.52
N PRO A 267 -13.43 13.07 -7.76
CA PRO A 267 -14.20 12.24 -8.68
C PRO A 267 -13.63 10.81 -8.82
N LEU A 268 -14.48 9.80 -8.60
CA LEU A 268 -14.12 8.41 -8.87
C LEU A 268 -14.41 8.10 -10.34
N ALA A 269 -13.39 8.21 -11.18
CA ALA A 269 -13.45 7.88 -12.60
C ALA A 269 -12.40 6.82 -12.97
N TRP A 270 -12.71 5.97 -13.95
CA TRP A 270 -11.81 4.93 -14.46
C TRP A 270 -12.05 4.65 -15.94
N SER A 271 -11.02 4.20 -16.64
CA SER A 271 -11.13 3.69 -18.00
C SER A 271 -11.61 2.24 -18.00
N ARG A 272 -12.49 1.89 -18.93
CA ARG A 272 -12.84 0.49 -19.22
C ARG A 272 -11.68 -0.19 -19.97
N PHE A 273 -11.67 -1.51 -19.96
CA PHE A 273 -10.69 -2.29 -20.73
C PHE A 273 -10.87 -2.10 -22.24
N ASP A 274 -9.83 -2.42 -23.00
CA ASP A 274 -9.86 -2.53 -24.46
C ASP A 274 -10.40 -1.29 -25.22
N GLY A 275 -10.29 -0.10 -24.61
CA GLY A 275 -10.68 1.17 -25.21
C GLY A 275 -12.15 1.55 -25.01
N GLY A 276 -12.88 0.86 -24.13
CA GLY A 276 -14.23 1.25 -23.75
C GLY A 276 -14.29 2.63 -23.06
N ASP A 277 -15.48 3.23 -23.09
CA ASP A 277 -15.70 4.58 -22.57
C ASP A 277 -15.34 4.71 -21.09
N ALA A 278 -14.81 5.86 -20.71
CA ALA A 278 -14.54 6.15 -19.30
C ALA A 278 -15.85 6.14 -18.49
N CYS A 279 -15.79 5.57 -17.30
CA CYS A 279 -16.90 5.55 -16.35
C CYS A 279 -16.56 6.36 -15.12
N SER A 280 -17.60 6.79 -14.42
CA SER A 280 -17.49 7.39 -13.10
C SER A 280 -18.58 6.86 -12.18
N ALA A 281 -18.37 7.06 -10.89
CA ALA A 281 -19.37 6.78 -9.86
C ALA A 281 -19.68 8.05 -9.09
N ASP A 282 -20.93 8.16 -8.65
CA ASP A 282 -21.42 9.23 -7.79
C ASP A 282 -21.46 8.77 -6.32
N ALA A 283 -21.05 9.64 -5.40
CA ALA A 283 -20.93 9.34 -3.98
C ALA A 283 -22.27 8.94 -3.35
N LEU A 284 -23.34 9.68 -3.66
CA LEU A 284 -24.67 9.46 -3.10
C LEU A 284 -25.28 8.16 -3.63
N THR A 285 -25.11 7.90 -4.92
CA THR A 285 -25.55 6.68 -5.59
C THR A 285 -24.83 5.46 -5.02
N ARG A 286 -23.49 5.53 -4.87
CA ARG A 286 -22.67 4.49 -4.21
C ARG A 286 -23.09 4.23 -2.77
N TYR A 287 -23.32 5.30 -2.00
CA TYR A 287 -23.77 5.21 -0.61
C TYR A 287 -25.13 4.51 -0.51
N ARG A 288 -26.12 4.95 -1.31
CA ARG A 288 -27.45 4.37 -1.37
C ARG A 288 -27.44 2.91 -1.78
N TYR A 289 -26.57 2.52 -2.71
CA TYR A 289 -26.38 1.13 -3.10
C TYR A 289 -26.06 0.27 -1.86
N TYR A 290 -25.02 0.62 -1.10
CA TYR A 290 -24.62 -0.19 0.07
C TYR A 290 -25.65 -0.14 1.19
N LYS A 291 -26.24 1.03 1.47
CA LYS A 291 -27.33 1.19 2.45
C LYS A 291 -28.51 0.27 2.12
N THR A 292 -29.04 0.37 0.91
CA THR A 292 -30.20 -0.42 0.44
C THR A 292 -29.93 -1.92 0.48
N ASN A 293 -28.74 -2.35 0.01
CA ASN A 293 -28.39 -3.76 -0.01
C ASN A 293 -28.11 -4.34 1.39
N THR A 294 -27.66 -3.50 2.33
CA THR A 294 -27.52 -3.89 3.74
C THR A 294 -28.88 -4.11 4.39
N GLU A 295 -29.84 -3.20 4.16
CA GLU A 295 -31.19 -3.30 4.72
C GLU A 295 -31.94 -4.52 4.18
N ALA A 296 -31.69 -4.87 2.93
CA ALA A 296 -32.23 -6.08 2.31
C ALA A 296 -31.45 -7.37 2.67
N GLY A 297 -30.39 -7.30 3.48
CA GLY A 297 -29.59 -8.47 3.87
C GLY A 297 -28.85 -9.15 2.70
N ARG A 298 -28.53 -8.40 1.64
CA ARG A 298 -27.89 -8.95 0.42
C ARG A 298 -26.36 -8.93 0.47
N LEU A 299 -25.77 -8.11 1.34
CA LEU A 299 -24.31 -8.02 1.48
C LEU A 299 -23.76 -9.13 2.37
N VAL A 300 -22.54 -9.59 2.05
CA VAL A 300 -21.77 -10.49 2.92
C VAL A 300 -21.03 -9.69 4.00
N GLY A 301 -20.49 -8.52 3.64
CA GLY A 301 -19.87 -7.60 4.60
C GLY A 301 -20.89 -6.70 5.30
N ASP A 302 -20.70 -6.47 6.60
CA ASP A 302 -21.54 -5.53 7.37
C ASP A 302 -20.94 -4.12 7.35
N VAL A 303 -21.44 -3.29 6.44
CA VAL A 303 -20.97 -1.89 6.24
C VAL A 303 -21.31 -0.97 7.42
N ARG A 304 -22.14 -1.40 8.38
CA ARG A 304 -22.44 -0.64 9.60
C ARG A 304 -21.37 -0.82 10.67
N LYS A 305 -20.63 -1.94 10.63
CA LYS A 305 -19.66 -2.33 11.66
C LYS A 305 -18.21 -2.18 11.23
N ALA A 306 -17.93 -2.35 9.94
CA ALA A 306 -16.58 -2.20 9.41
C ALA A 306 -16.04 -0.78 9.68
N SER A 307 -14.73 -0.66 9.91
CA SER A 307 -14.10 0.63 10.12
C SER A 307 -14.15 1.47 8.83
N PRO A 308 -14.11 2.81 8.91
CA PRO A 308 -14.03 3.64 7.71
C PRO A 308 -12.83 3.26 6.81
N GLY A 309 -11.67 2.98 7.42
CA GLY A 309 -10.47 2.55 6.69
C GLY A 309 -10.62 1.22 5.95
N ASP A 310 -11.38 0.26 6.48
CA ASP A 310 -11.70 -0.98 5.73
C ASP A 310 -12.71 -0.70 4.60
N LEU A 311 -13.67 0.20 4.85
CA LEU A 311 -14.75 0.52 3.92
C LEU A 311 -14.28 1.31 2.70
N VAL A 312 -13.16 2.04 2.79
CA VAL A 312 -12.49 2.63 1.61
C VAL A 312 -12.24 1.56 0.52
N TRP A 313 -11.81 0.36 0.93
CA TRP A 313 -11.56 -0.78 0.04
C TRP A 313 -12.82 -1.49 -0.46
N VAL A 314 -13.99 -1.05 0.00
CA VAL A 314 -15.31 -1.50 -0.45
C VAL A 314 -15.90 -0.46 -1.40
N VAL A 315 -16.02 0.79 -0.95
CA VAL A 315 -16.76 1.83 -1.68
C VAL A 315 -16.02 2.33 -2.92
N GLY A 316 -14.70 2.14 -3.00
CA GLY A 316 -13.88 2.48 -4.16
C GLY A 316 -13.95 1.49 -5.33
N ALA A 317 -15.04 0.74 -5.49
CA ALA A 317 -15.25 -0.17 -6.62
C ALA A 317 -15.18 0.57 -7.97
N THR A 318 -14.40 0.05 -8.91
CA THR A 318 -14.30 0.54 -10.30
C THR A 318 -15.27 -0.23 -11.19
N ALA A 319 -16.54 -0.21 -10.78
CA ALA A 319 -17.69 -0.77 -11.48
C ALA A 319 -18.89 0.12 -11.18
N THR A 320 -19.85 0.20 -12.11
CA THR A 320 -21.08 0.97 -11.86
C THR A 320 -22.04 0.22 -10.94
N GLU A 321 -23.00 0.93 -10.34
CA GLU A 321 -23.99 0.33 -9.46
C GLU A 321 -24.89 -0.68 -10.20
N GLU A 322 -25.11 -0.51 -11.51
CA GLU A 322 -25.80 -1.50 -12.35
C GLU A 322 -25.01 -2.81 -12.43
N GLU A 323 -23.70 -2.72 -12.66
CA GLU A 323 -22.81 -3.89 -12.70
C GLU A 323 -22.74 -4.59 -11.33
N MET A 324 -22.65 -3.82 -10.26
CA MET A 324 -22.66 -4.33 -8.90
C MET A 324 -24.01 -4.98 -8.55
N THR A 325 -25.12 -4.40 -8.99
CA THR A 325 -26.47 -4.97 -8.83
C THR A 325 -26.61 -6.28 -9.60
N TRP A 326 -26.08 -6.34 -10.83
CA TRP A 326 -25.99 -7.58 -11.59
C TRP A 326 -25.20 -8.66 -10.83
N ALA A 327 -24.09 -8.29 -10.19
CA ALA A 327 -23.28 -9.23 -9.41
C ALA A 327 -24.06 -9.81 -8.21
N LEU A 328 -24.90 -9.00 -7.55
CA LEU A 328 -25.74 -9.44 -6.43
C LEU A 328 -26.83 -10.44 -6.83
N VAL A 329 -27.31 -10.41 -8.07
CA VAL A 329 -28.34 -11.34 -8.56
C VAL A 329 -27.78 -12.54 -9.31
N ASN A 330 -26.48 -12.53 -9.64
CA ASN A 330 -25.83 -13.64 -10.33
C ASN A 330 -25.78 -14.90 -9.44
N PRO A 331 -26.38 -16.03 -9.86
CA PRO A 331 -26.49 -17.23 -9.03
C PRO A 331 -25.14 -17.87 -8.72
N LYS A 332 -24.14 -17.78 -9.61
CA LYS A 332 -22.81 -18.34 -9.36
C LYS A 332 -22.07 -17.58 -8.27
N LEU A 333 -22.24 -16.25 -8.21
CA LEU A 333 -21.65 -15.42 -7.16
C LEU A 333 -22.37 -15.59 -5.83
N ARG A 334 -23.71 -15.64 -5.83
CA ARG A 334 -24.51 -15.85 -4.62
C ARG A 334 -24.24 -17.18 -3.91
N ALA A 335 -23.82 -18.20 -4.66
CA ALA A 335 -23.51 -19.52 -4.13
C ALA A 335 -22.11 -19.59 -3.47
N LEU A 336 -21.28 -18.55 -3.57
CA LEU A 336 -19.93 -18.56 -3.03
C LEU A 336 -19.93 -18.45 -1.50
N ALA A 337 -19.26 -19.40 -0.83
CA ALA A 337 -19.04 -19.35 0.62
C ALA A 337 -17.88 -18.41 1.03
N GLU A 338 -16.89 -18.27 0.13
CA GLU A 338 -15.75 -17.35 0.18
C GLU A 338 -15.50 -16.80 -1.23
N TRP A 339 -14.77 -15.68 -1.36
CA TRP A 339 -14.65 -14.98 -2.63
C TRP A 339 -13.51 -15.46 -3.53
N ALA A 340 -12.55 -16.24 -3.02
CA ALA A 340 -11.42 -16.72 -3.81
C ALA A 340 -11.81 -17.43 -5.14
N PRO A 341 -12.85 -18.29 -5.19
CA PRO A 341 -13.25 -18.94 -6.43
C PRO A 341 -13.74 -17.99 -7.53
N SER A 342 -14.11 -16.75 -7.20
CA SER A 342 -14.63 -15.76 -8.19
C SER A 342 -13.63 -15.47 -9.32
N TYR A 343 -12.33 -15.52 -9.05
CA TYR A 343 -11.28 -15.33 -10.06
C TYR A 343 -11.36 -16.38 -11.17
N ALA A 344 -11.58 -17.64 -10.80
CA ALA A 344 -11.63 -18.77 -11.73
C ALA A 344 -12.98 -18.91 -12.44
N LEU A 345 -14.01 -18.12 -12.07
CA LEU A 345 -15.27 -18.09 -12.82
C LEU A 345 -15.11 -17.51 -14.22
N ILE A 346 -14.08 -16.68 -14.42
CA ILE A 346 -13.77 -16.05 -15.69
C ILE A 346 -12.87 -16.97 -16.50
N ARG A 347 -13.37 -17.41 -17.67
CA ARG A 347 -12.61 -18.23 -18.61
C ARG A 347 -11.39 -17.46 -19.12
N TYR A 348 -10.20 -18.05 -18.96
CA TYR A 348 -8.97 -17.47 -19.52
C TYR A 348 -8.96 -17.55 -21.05
N ARG A 349 -8.66 -16.44 -21.73
CA ARG A 349 -8.66 -16.32 -23.20
C ARG A 349 -7.23 -16.24 -23.73
N MET A 350 -6.67 -17.38 -24.18
CA MET A 350 -5.30 -17.42 -24.74
C MET A 350 -5.16 -16.67 -26.07
N ASP A 351 -6.24 -16.57 -26.85
CA ASP A 351 -6.29 -15.85 -28.12
C ASP A 351 -5.97 -14.34 -27.98
N TYR A 352 -6.26 -13.76 -26.81
CA TYR A 352 -5.84 -12.38 -26.47
C TYR A 352 -4.32 -12.25 -26.41
N VAL A 353 -3.65 -13.26 -25.85
CA VAL A 353 -2.21 -13.26 -25.57
C VAL A 353 -1.41 -13.57 -26.82
N THR A 354 -1.86 -14.56 -27.58
CA THR A 354 -1.21 -15.01 -28.82
C THR A 354 -1.50 -14.06 -29.98
N LYS A 355 -2.51 -13.17 -29.85
CA LYS A 355 -3.06 -12.37 -30.96
C LYS A 355 -3.55 -13.24 -32.11
N GLU A 356 -4.01 -14.46 -31.78
CA GLU A 356 -4.62 -15.37 -32.72
C GLU A 356 -5.89 -14.73 -33.31
N LYS A 357 -6.09 -14.88 -34.62
CA LYS A 357 -7.28 -14.39 -35.30
C LYS A 357 -8.46 -15.30 -34.97
N THR A 358 -9.11 -15.06 -33.84
CA THR A 358 -10.34 -15.77 -33.45
C THR A 358 -11.60 -15.05 -33.94
N LYS A 359 -12.68 -15.82 -34.14
CA LYS A 359 -14.05 -15.29 -34.36
C LYS A 359 -14.79 -15.00 -33.05
N LEU A 360 -14.23 -15.40 -31.91
CA LEU A 360 -14.88 -15.18 -30.62
C LEU A 360 -14.87 -13.69 -30.28
N PRO A 361 -16.02 -13.11 -29.89
CA PRO A 361 -16.08 -11.72 -29.48
C PRO A 361 -15.17 -11.48 -28.27
N LYS A 362 -14.64 -10.26 -28.24
CA LYS A 362 -13.77 -9.72 -27.22
C LYS A 362 -14.60 -8.74 -26.37
N PRO A 363 -14.50 -8.73 -25.03
CA PRO A 363 -15.05 -7.65 -24.25
C PRO A 363 -14.70 -6.29 -24.83
N SER A 364 -15.71 -5.51 -25.20
CA SER A 364 -15.56 -4.16 -25.75
C SER A 364 -16.00 -3.08 -24.76
N GLU A 365 -16.96 -3.40 -23.88
CA GLU A 365 -17.40 -2.51 -22.81
C GLU A 365 -16.64 -2.82 -21.51
N GLY A 366 -16.02 -3.99 -21.38
CA GLY A 366 -15.32 -4.41 -20.18
C GLY A 366 -16.20 -4.43 -18.93
N THR A 367 -17.52 -4.64 -19.07
CA THR A 367 -18.43 -4.73 -17.92
C THR A 367 -18.26 -6.05 -17.16
N LEU A 368 -18.65 -6.09 -15.88
CA LEU A 368 -18.62 -7.32 -15.09
C LEU A 368 -19.41 -8.46 -15.75
N LYS A 369 -20.56 -8.15 -16.34
CA LYS A 369 -21.39 -9.11 -17.05
C LYS A 369 -20.70 -9.61 -18.32
N GLU A 370 -20.17 -8.69 -19.13
CA GLU A 370 -19.50 -9.04 -20.38
C GLU A 370 -18.24 -9.89 -20.12
N ILE A 371 -17.43 -9.51 -19.13
CA ILE A 371 -16.25 -10.28 -18.71
C ILE A 371 -16.65 -11.70 -18.27
N PHE A 372 -17.75 -11.83 -17.54
CA PHE A 372 -18.29 -13.13 -17.10
C PHE A 372 -18.74 -14.02 -18.26
N GLU A 373 -19.37 -13.44 -19.28
CA GLU A 373 -19.91 -14.17 -20.43
C GLU A 373 -18.83 -14.53 -21.46
N LEU A 374 -17.95 -13.57 -21.78
CA LEU A 374 -16.97 -13.70 -22.87
C LEU A 374 -15.63 -14.28 -22.42
N GLY A 375 -15.31 -14.13 -21.13
CA GLY A 375 -13.99 -14.42 -20.56
C GLY A 375 -12.99 -13.29 -20.80
N GLY A 376 -11.74 -13.50 -20.40
CA GLY A 376 -10.67 -12.52 -20.56
C GLY A 376 -9.31 -13.06 -20.12
N ILE A 377 -8.33 -12.17 -19.98
CA ILE A 377 -7.00 -12.49 -19.41
C ILE A 377 -6.94 -12.14 -17.91
N CYS A 378 -5.78 -12.34 -17.28
CA CYS A 378 -5.58 -12.14 -15.84
C CYS A 378 -6.11 -10.79 -15.31
N MET A 379 -5.94 -9.69 -16.04
CA MET A 379 -6.48 -8.37 -15.68
C MET A 379 -8.01 -8.38 -15.56
N HIS A 380 -8.72 -9.06 -16.45
CA HIS A 380 -10.17 -9.17 -16.40
C HIS A 380 -10.63 -10.06 -15.24
N GLN A 381 -9.92 -11.17 -15.00
CA GLN A 381 -10.22 -12.07 -13.87
C GLN A 381 -10.06 -11.36 -12.53
N ALA A 382 -8.95 -10.63 -12.34
CA ALA A 382 -8.68 -9.86 -11.14
C ALA A 382 -9.68 -8.71 -10.95
N HIS A 383 -9.99 -7.96 -12.02
CA HIS A 383 -10.96 -6.87 -11.97
C HIS A 383 -12.36 -7.38 -11.61
N PHE A 384 -12.80 -8.46 -12.25
CA PHE A 384 -14.08 -9.10 -11.97
C PHE A 384 -14.17 -9.57 -10.50
N ALA A 385 -13.15 -10.29 -10.03
CA ALA A 385 -13.13 -10.80 -8.66
C ALA A 385 -13.12 -9.66 -7.62
N ALA A 386 -12.30 -8.63 -7.83
CA ALA A 386 -12.20 -7.48 -6.94
C ALA A 386 -13.51 -6.69 -6.87
N ASN A 387 -14.10 -6.33 -8.00
CA ASN A 387 -15.30 -5.49 -8.01
C ASN A 387 -16.57 -6.27 -7.63
N THR A 388 -16.65 -7.58 -7.90
CA THR A 388 -17.73 -8.41 -7.35
C THR A 388 -17.59 -8.58 -5.84
N ALA A 389 -16.39 -8.69 -5.28
CA ALA A 389 -16.20 -8.72 -3.82
C ALA A 389 -16.69 -7.43 -3.17
N ARG A 390 -16.27 -6.29 -3.74
CA ARG A 390 -16.72 -4.96 -3.31
C ARG A 390 -18.23 -4.82 -3.39
N ALA A 391 -18.86 -5.30 -4.47
CA ALA A 391 -20.32 -5.30 -4.62
C ALA A 391 -21.06 -5.99 -3.47
N TYR A 392 -20.46 -7.01 -2.86
CA TYR A 392 -20.99 -7.74 -1.70
C TYR A 392 -20.53 -7.17 -0.34
N GLY A 393 -19.90 -5.99 -0.32
CA GLY A 393 -19.46 -5.31 0.90
C GLY A 393 -18.13 -5.83 1.46
N ILE A 394 -17.34 -6.57 0.67
CA ILE A 394 -16.08 -7.19 1.10
C ILE A 394 -14.91 -6.30 0.69
N PRO A 395 -14.01 -5.88 1.62
CA PRO A 395 -12.78 -5.17 1.26
C PRO A 395 -11.95 -5.98 0.28
N ALA A 396 -11.57 -5.37 -0.83
CA ALA A 396 -10.87 -6.07 -1.91
C ALA A 396 -9.94 -5.14 -2.68
N ALA A 397 -8.94 -5.72 -3.34
CA ALA A 397 -7.94 -5.02 -4.13
C ALA A 397 -7.63 -5.77 -5.45
N TYR A 398 -7.42 -4.98 -6.50
CA TYR A 398 -6.89 -5.43 -7.78
C TYR A 398 -5.38 -5.26 -7.74
N VAL A 399 -4.64 -6.36 -7.76
CA VAL A 399 -3.19 -6.34 -7.59
C VAL A 399 -2.51 -6.70 -8.90
N THR A 400 -1.45 -5.98 -9.23
CA THR A 400 -0.60 -6.26 -10.41
C THR A 400 0.85 -6.38 -10.02
N GLY A 401 1.62 -7.15 -10.76
CA GLY A 401 3.06 -7.25 -10.56
C GLY A 401 3.73 -8.00 -11.70
N ASP A 402 5.05 -7.97 -11.71
CA ASP A 402 5.88 -8.64 -12.71
C ASP A 402 6.50 -9.92 -12.14
N GLY A 403 6.68 -10.90 -13.01
CA GLY A 403 7.31 -12.17 -12.69
C GLY A 403 8.03 -12.75 -13.91
N ASN A 404 8.32 -14.04 -13.87
CA ASN A 404 9.08 -14.73 -14.91
C ASN A 404 8.38 -14.86 -16.27
N ARG A 405 7.09 -14.54 -16.33
CA ARG A 405 6.24 -14.55 -17.53
C ARG A 405 5.78 -13.14 -17.94
N GLY A 406 6.39 -12.09 -17.38
CA GLY A 406 5.97 -10.71 -17.58
C GLY A 406 4.86 -10.29 -16.61
N GLY A 407 4.13 -9.23 -16.95
CA GLY A 407 3.09 -8.68 -16.07
C GLY A 407 1.91 -9.62 -15.84
N HIS A 408 1.39 -9.60 -14.61
CA HIS A 408 0.24 -10.39 -14.18
C HIS A 408 -0.66 -9.58 -13.24
N ALA A 409 -1.92 -9.99 -13.16
CA ALA A 409 -2.90 -9.41 -12.25
C ALA A 409 -3.62 -10.50 -11.45
N TRP A 410 -3.73 -10.29 -10.14
CA TRP A 410 -4.41 -11.18 -9.21
C TRP A 410 -5.32 -10.42 -8.27
N PHE A 411 -6.11 -11.17 -7.51
CA PHE A 411 -7.14 -10.65 -6.65
C PHE A 411 -6.74 -10.82 -5.18
N ALA A 412 -6.91 -9.75 -4.42
CA ALA A 412 -6.77 -9.77 -2.97
C ALA A 412 -8.07 -9.34 -2.30
N TYR A 413 -8.39 -9.95 -1.15
CA TYR A 413 -9.57 -9.59 -0.37
C TYR A 413 -9.43 -9.91 1.11
N GLN A 414 -10.17 -9.17 1.93
CA GLN A 414 -10.28 -9.45 3.35
C GLN A 414 -11.27 -10.60 3.59
N ARG A 415 -10.77 -11.68 4.20
CA ARG A 415 -11.56 -12.86 4.56
C ARG A 415 -12.43 -12.59 5.80
N LYS A 416 -13.26 -13.57 6.17
CA LYS A 416 -14.18 -13.46 7.31
C LYS A 416 -13.45 -13.26 8.65
N ASP A 417 -12.26 -13.85 8.79
CA ASP A 417 -11.34 -13.71 9.93
C ASP A 417 -10.61 -12.34 9.99
N LYS A 418 -10.86 -11.46 9.01
CA LYS A 418 -10.25 -10.14 8.86
C LYS A 418 -8.79 -10.15 8.39
N GLU A 419 -8.25 -11.29 8.02
CA GLU A 419 -6.96 -11.37 7.33
C GLU A 419 -7.14 -11.12 5.82
N TRP A 420 -6.12 -10.55 5.18
CA TRP A 420 -6.11 -10.37 3.73
C TRP A 420 -5.56 -11.62 3.05
N ASN A 421 -6.35 -12.22 2.16
CA ASN A 421 -5.86 -13.17 1.17
C ASN A 421 -5.22 -12.38 0.03
N MET A 422 -3.92 -12.56 -0.17
CA MET A 422 -3.15 -11.87 -1.22
C MET A 422 -2.88 -12.73 -2.45
N ASN A 423 -3.42 -13.95 -2.54
CA ASN A 423 -2.89 -14.99 -3.43
C ASN A 423 -3.90 -15.55 -4.42
N THR A 424 -5.11 -15.00 -4.48
CA THR A 424 -6.14 -15.55 -5.36
C THR A 424 -5.80 -15.21 -6.81
N GLY A 425 -5.44 -16.25 -7.57
CA GLY A 425 -4.97 -16.10 -8.95
C GLY A 425 -3.50 -15.69 -9.05
N ARG A 426 -2.74 -15.64 -7.96
CA ARG A 426 -1.28 -15.40 -8.00
C ARG A 426 -0.56 -16.66 -8.48
N TYR A 427 0.35 -16.52 -9.44
CA TYR A 427 1.17 -17.64 -9.92
C TYR A 427 2.45 -17.80 -9.09
N ASN A 428 2.84 -19.04 -8.82
CA ASN A 428 4.10 -19.36 -8.15
C ASN A 428 5.28 -19.35 -9.12
N ASP A 429 5.49 -18.22 -9.80
CA ASP A 429 6.53 -18.02 -10.82
C ASP A 429 7.13 -16.59 -10.75
N GLY A 430 7.51 -16.17 -9.54
CA GLY A 430 8.18 -14.89 -9.29
C GLY A 430 7.27 -13.70 -8.94
N TYR A 431 5.95 -13.88 -8.90
CA TYR A 431 4.99 -12.81 -8.60
C TYR A 431 4.90 -12.52 -7.10
N ALA A 432 6.03 -12.22 -6.46
CA ALA A 432 6.12 -12.03 -5.02
C ALA A 432 5.94 -10.55 -4.58
N CYS A 433 6.04 -9.61 -5.52
CA CYS A 433 5.97 -8.17 -5.26
C CYS A 433 4.84 -7.54 -6.08
N GLY A 434 3.64 -7.45 -5.51
CA GLY A 434 2.49 -6.78 -6.12
C GLY A 434 2.32 -5.32 -5.71
N GLU A 435 1.64 -4.58 -6.56
CA GLU A 435 1.16 -3.22 -6.33
C GLU A 435 -0.35 -3.15 -6.56
N THR A 436 -1.01 -2.24 -5.85
CA THR A 436 -2.42 -1.87 -6.07
C THR A 436 -2.56 -0.35 -5.97
N THR A 437 -3.71 0.18 -6.38
CA THR A 437 -4.07 1.56 -6.13
C THR A 437 -4.90 1.67 -4.85
N ASP A 438 -4.50 2.55 -3.94
CA ASP A 438 -5.31 2.95 -2.78
C ASP A 438 -6.57 3.70 -3.27
N PRO A 439 -7.79 3.22 -2.98
CA PRO A 439 -9.01 3.84 -3.49
C PRO A 439 -9.28 5.25 -2.96
N GLN A 440 -8.77 5.58 -1.77
CA GLN A 440 -8.89 6.91 -1.17
C GLN A 440 -7.89 7.86 -1.83
N THR A 441 -6.59 7.58 -1.71
CA THR A 441 -5.55 8.53 -2.15
C THR A 441 -5.21 8.47 -3.64
N ARG A 442 -5.69 7.44 -4.35
CA ARG A 442 -5.37 7.11 -5.75
C ARG A 442 -3.88 6.84 -6.02
N ARG A 443 -3.07 6.73 -4.97
CA ARG A 443 -1.65 6.39 -5.10
C ARG A 443 -1.46 4.89 -5.32
N ARG A 444 -0.42 4.57 -6.09
CA ARG A 444 0.12 3.21 -6.14
C ARG A 444 0.78 2.90 -4.80
N ILE A 445 0.44 1.76 -4.22
CA ILE A 445 1.02 1.25 -2.98
C ILE A 445 1.41 -0.21 -3.16
N GLY A 446 2.39 -0.67 -2.39
CA GLY A 446 2.77 -2.07 -2.34
C GLY A 446 1.66 -2.91 -1.71
N GLU A 447 1.47 -4.13 -2.17
CA GLU A 447 0.42 -5.01 -1.67
C GLU A 447 0.55 -5.36 -0.18
N PHE A 448 1.78 -5.30 0.36
CA PHE A 448 2.05 -5.54 1.77
C PHE A 448 1.50 -4.45 2.68
N GLU A 449 1.40 -3.21 2.19
CA GLU A 449 0.72 -2.11 2.89
C GLU A 449 -0.79 -2.38 3.01
N VAL A 450 -1.37 -3.16 2.10
CA VAL A 450 -2.74 -3.65 2.23
C VAL A 450 -2.81 -4.85 3.16
N GLN A 451 -1.86 -5.78 3.05
CA GLN A 451 -1.83 -6.98 3.88
C GLN A 451 -1.75 -6.65 5.38
N ILE A 452 -0.92 -5.67 5.77
CA ILE A 452 -0.78 -5.25 7.18
C ILE A 452 -2.08 -4.63 7.73
N LEU A 453 -2.98 -4.15 6.88
CA LEU A 453 -4.31 -3.69 7.33
C LEU A 453 -5.12 -4.83 7.97
N GLY A 454 -4.81 -6.07 7.59
CA GLY A 454 -5.39 -7.28 8.16
C GLY A 454 -4.73 -7.77 9.44
N ASP A 455 -3.69 -7.12 9.96
CA ASP A 455 -3.04 -7.55 11.20
C ASP A 455 -4.01 -7.49 12.39
N ASN A 456 -3.98 -8.51 13.24
CA ASN A 456 -4.90 -8.65 14.36
C ASN A 456 -4.73 -7.55 15.41
N GLN A 457 -3.52 -6.98 15.55
CA GLN A 457 -3.24 -5.94 16.53
C GLN A 457 -4.07 -4.70 16.25
N ARG A 458 -4.40 -4.40 14.98
CA ARG A 458 -5.25 -3.26 14.59
C ARG A 458 -6.67 -3.31 15.15
N ARG A 459 -7.10 -4.49 15.63
CA ARG A 459 -8.43 -4.71 16.25
C ARG A 459 -8.37 -4.78 17.78
N THR A 460 -7.22 -4.50 18.38
CA THR A 460 -7.04 -4.54 19.84
C THR A 460 -7.11 -3.15 20.45
N GLU A 461 -7.43 -3.07 21.74
CA GLU A 461 -7.39 -1.81 22.50
C GLU A 461 -6.01 -1.15 22.48
N ARG A 462 -4.93 -1.95 22.36
CA ARG A 462 -3.57 -1.44 22.27
C ARG A 462 -3.34 -0.58 21.02
N PHE A 463 -4.00 -0.89 19.91
CA PHE A 463 -3.92 -0.06 18.71
C PHE A 463 -4.61 1.29 18.90
N VAL A 464 -5.75 1.32 19.61
CA VAL A 464 -6.41 2.57 20.00
C VAL A 464 -5.50 3.40 20.92
N LYS A 465 -4.84 2.77 21.89
CA LYS A 465 -3.86 3.44 22.77
C LYS A 465 -2.69 4.03 21.98
N SER A 466 -2.15 3.28 21.01
CA SER A 466 -1.09 3.77 20.12
C SER A 466 -1.52 5.02 19.35
N GLN A 467 -2.72 5.02 18.77
CA GLN A 467 -3.25 6.19 18.07
C GLN A 467 -3.40 7.39 19.01
N ARG A 468 -3.98 7.19 20.20
CA ARG A 468 -4.15 8.26 21.21
C ARG A 468 -2.83 8.81 21.73
N LEU A 469 -1.78 8.00 21.86
CA LEU A 469 -0.42 8.43 22.18
C LEU A 469 0.17 9.29 21.05
N GLN A 470 -0.06 8.93 19.79
CA GLN A 470 0.32 9.79 18.65
C GLN A 470 -0.42 11.13 18.68
N LEU A 471 -1.70 11.15 19.08
CA LEU A 471 -2.45 12.40 19.27
C LEU A 471 -1.85 13.26 20.39
N ALA A 472 -1.53 12.67 21.54
CA ALA A 472 -0.88 13.37 22.64
C ALA A 472 0.49 13.95 22.20
N ALA A 473 1.27 13.17 21.45
CA ALA A 473 2.55 13.62 20.90
C ALA A 473 2.41 14.88 20.04
N GLN A 474 1.37 14.98 19.22
CA GLN A 474 1.10 16.17 18.41
C GLN A 474 0.80 17.41 19.26
N ILE A 475 0.12 17.26 20.40
CA ILE A 475 -0.15 18.36 21.34
C ILE A 475 1.15 18.79 22.02
N PHE A 476 1.97 17.85 22.50
CA PHE A 476 3.28 18.16 23.08
C PHE A 476 4.20 18.88 22.10
N GLY A 477 4.31 18.39 20.87
CA GLY A 477 5.14 19.02 19.83
C GLY A 477 4.69 20.45 19.51
N ALA A 478 3.38 20.71 19.45
CA ALA A 478 2.85 22.06 19.24
C ALA A 478 3.11 22.98 20.44
N GLY A 479 3.12 22.43 21.65
CA GLY A 479 3.51 23.14 22.87
C GLY A 479 5.02 23.39 23.02
N GLY A 480 5.84 22.88 22.09
CA GLY A 480 7.30 22.96 22.14
C GLY A 480 7.96 21.93 23.08
N ASP A 481 7.20 21.02 23.68
CA ASP A 481 7.73 19.94 24.53
C ASP A 481 8.11 18.73 23.67
N LEU A 482 9.24 18.87 22.97
CA LEU A 482 9.75 17.82 22.07
C LEU A 482 10.16 16.55 22.84
N ALA A 483 10.50 16.65 24.12
CA ALA A 483 10.87 15.50 24.95
C ALA A 483 9.63 14.64 25.26
N ALA A 484 8.52 15.26 25.67
CA ALA A 484 7.26 14.55 25.89
C ALA A 484 6.64 14.05 24.57
N GLN A 485 6.81 14.79 23.47
CA GLN A 485 6.42 14.33 22.12
C GLN A 485 7.15 13.03 21.77
N HIS A 486 8.48 13.04 21.89
CA HIS A 486 9.33 11.89 21.64
C HIS A 486 8.90 10.68 22.48
N GLU A 487 8.73 10.89 23.79
CA GLU A 487 8.33 9.82 24.71
C GLU A 487 6.96 9.23 24.36
N CYS A 488 5.98 10.06 23.98
CA CYS A 488 4.67 9.57 23.55
C CYS A 488 4.75 8.71 22.29
N LEU A 489 5.59 9.06 21.32
CA LEU A 489 5.77 8.29 20.08
C LEU A 489 6.49 6.96 20.33
N ARG A 490 7.50 6.96 21.19
CA ARG A 490 8.16 5.74 21.66
C ARG A 490 7.18 4.80 22.37
N LEU A 491 6.31 5.34 23.22
CA LEU A 491 5.24 4.57 23.85
C LEU A 491 4.17 4.10 22.85
N ALA A 492 3.89 4.88 21.81
CA ALA A 492 2.93 4.50 20.77
C ALA A 492 3.37 3.25 20.01
N VAL A 493 4.66 3.16 19.63
CA VAL A 493 5.21 1.95 19.00
C VAL A 493 5.30 0.78 19.97
N SER A 494 5.53 1.03 21.26
CA SER A 494 5.47 -0.01 22.30
C SER A 494 4.05 -0.57 22.51
N ALA A 495 3.04 0.30 22.43
CA ALA A 495 1.64 -0.08 22.57
C ALA A 495 1.19 -0.99 21.43
N ALA A 496 1.45 -0.59 20.18
CA ALA A 496 1.11 -1.34 18.99
C ALA A 496 2.31 -1.36 18.01
N ASN A 497 3.17 -2.35 18.17
CA ASN A 497 4.40 -2.47 17.39
C ASN A 497 4.18 -2.81 15.90
N ARG A 498 2.96 -3.16 15.48
CA ARG A 498 2.52 -3.33 14.09
C ARG A 498 1.87 -2.07 13.50
N CYS A 499 1.83 -0.95 14.21
CA CYS A 499 1.33 0.33 13.69
C CYS A 499 2.45 1.07 12.94
N LEU A 500 2.46 0.97 11.61
CA LEU A 500 3.47 1.62 10.77
C LEU A 500 3.45 3.15 10.92
N GLU A 501 2.27 3.73 11.08
CA GLU A 501 2.06 5.16 11.26
C GLU A 501 2.79 5.66 12.52
N ALA A 502 2.75 4.89 13.61
CA ALA A 502 3.47 5.21 14.84
C ALA A 502 5.00 5.21 14.64
N TRP A 503 5.52 4.22 13.89
CA TRP A 503 6.96 4.15 13.59
C TRP A 503 7.43 5.30 12.70
N ARG A 504 6.67 5.65 11.66
CA ARG A 504 6.96 6.80 10.80
C ARG A 504 6.94 8.12 11.59
N ALA A 505 5.95 8.29 12.46
CA ALA A 505 5.87 9.46 13.34
C ALA A 505 7.04 9.52 14.33
N TYR A 506 7.44 8.38 14.90
CA TYR A 506 8.60 8.31 15.80
C TYR A 506 9.91 8.66 15.07
N ALA A 507 10.14 8.08 13.89
CA ALA A 507 11.30 8.42 13.06
C ALA A 507 11.34 9.93 12.74
N ALA A 508 10.22 10.50 12.26
CA ALA A 508 10.15 11.93 11.95
C ALA A 508 10.41 12.83 13.18
N CYS A 509 10.00 12.40 14.37
CA CYS A 509 10.29 13.12 15.61
C CYS A 509 11.78 13.09 15.96
N LEU A 510 12.44 11.93 15.83
CA LEU A 510 13.89 11.83 16.00
C LEU A 510 14.64 12.71 15.00
N GLU A 511 14.21 12.76 13.74
CA GLU A 511 14.79 13.65 12.73
C GLU A 511 14.61 15.13 13.08
N ALA A 512 13.43 15.52 13.57
CA ALA A 512 13.12 16.90 13.96
C ALA A 512 13.91 17.36 15.20
N LEU A 513 14.24 16.45 16.12
CA LEU A 513 15.17 16.73 17.23
C LEU A 513 16.59 17.02 16.75
N GLY A 514 16.94 16.59 15.53
CA GLY A 514 18.17 16.91 14.82
C GLY A 514 19.42 16.36 15.53
N PRO A 515 20.56 17.08 15.49
CA PRO A 515 21.84 16.58 15.99
C PRO A 515 21.88 16.35 17.52
N LYS A 516 20.81 16.70 18.25
CA LYS A 516 20.68 16.40 19.69
C LYS A 516 20.40 14.92 19.95
N VAL A 517 19.90 14.18 18.96
CA VAL A 517 19.65 12.74 19.08
C VAL A 517 20.98 12.00 19.06
N LYS A 518 21.24 11.26 20.14
CA LYS A 518 22.44 10.43 20.26
C LYS A 518 22.33 9.23 19.32
N SER A 519 23.45 8.78 18.76
CA SER A 519 23.49 7.57 17.92
C SER A 519 22.90 6.34 18.61
N GLU A 520 22.98 6.25 19.94
CA GLU A 520 22.39 5.16 20.71
C GLU A 520 20.86 5.11 20.60
N GLU A 521 20.20 6.26 20.50
CA GLU A 521 18.75 6.32 20.32
C GLU A 521 18.35 5.81 18.93
N TRP A 522 19.07 6.21 17.90
CA TRP A 522 18.89 5.67 16.55
C TRP A 522 19.17 4.17 16.46
N LYS A 523 20.19 3.67 17.17
CA LYS A 523 20.46 2.22 17.27
C LYS A 523 19.30 1.48 17.92
N ASN A 524 18.78 1.99 19.02
CA ASN A 524 17.62 1.40 19.70
C ASN A 524 16.39 1.38 18.78
N PHE A 525 16.09 2.51 18.12
CA PHE A 525 15.01 2.60 17.14
C PHE A 525 15.12 1.52 16.05
N VAL A 526 16.28 1.41 15.39
CA VAL A 526 16.52 0.46 14.30
C VAL A 526 16.37 -0.99 14.79
N VAL A 527 16.94 -1.32 15.95
CA VAL A 527 16.86 -2.67 16.53
C VAL A 527 15.43 -3.04 16.90
N GLU A 528 14.71 -2.14 17.58
CA GLU A 528 13.33 -2.39 17.98
C GLU A 528 12.41 -2.49 16.76
N MET A 529 12.61 -1.67 15.74
CA MET A 529 11.82 -1.72 14.51
C MET A 529 12.05 -3.03 13.74
N ARG A 530 13.30 -3.44 13.55
CA ARG A 530 13.64 -4.73 12.92
C ARG A 530 13.01 -5.90 13.68
N ARG A 531 13.05 -5.86 15.03
CA ARG A 531 12.43 -6.89 15.87
C ARG A 531 10.90 -6.87 15.79
N ALA A 532 10.30 -5.68 15.80
CA ALA A 532 8.86 -5.52 15.67
C ALA A 532 8.40 -6.14 14.35
N PHE A 533 9.12 -5.92 13.26
CA PHE A 533 8.77 -6.35 11.91
C PHE A 533 9.59 -7.52 11.37
N ASP A 534 10.01 -8.45 12.23
CA ASP A 534 10.91 -9.53 11.81
C ASP A 534 10.36 -10.35 10.63
N ASP A 535 9.05 -10.60 10.61
CA ASP A 535 8.32 -11.31 9.54
C ASP A 535 7.77 -10.39 8.42
N TRP A 536 8.08 -9.09 8.45
CA TRP A 536 7.54 -8.07 7.53
C TRP A 536 8.68 -7.29 6.86
N PRO A 537 9.26 -7.82 5.77
CA PRO A 537 10.44 -7.24 5.16
C PRO A 537 10.30 -5.77 4.73
N ASP A 538 9.14 -5.30 4.25
CA ASP A 538 8.92 -3.88 3.88
C ASP A 538 9.25 -2.94 5.04
N MET A 539 8.83 -3.34 6.22
CA MET A 539 8.90 -2.49 7.39
C MET A 539 10.29 -2.56 8.01
N ARG A 540 11.03 -3.66 7.79
CA ARG A 540 12.46 -3.71 8.10
C ARG A 540 13.28 -2.83 7.17
N GLU A 541 12.89 -2.69 5.90
CA GLU A 541 13.58 -1.79 4.97
C GLU A 541 13.56 -0.34 5.46
N LEU A 542 12.47 0.12 6.08
CA LEU A 542 12.45 1.44 6.72
C LEU A 542 13.48 1.54 7.86
N ALA A 543 13.73 0.47 8.62
CA ALA A 543 14.80 0.45 9.62
C ALA A 543 16.19 0.49 8.96
N ASP A 544 16.37 -0.17 7.82
CA ASP A 544 17.61 -0.16 7.05
C ASP A 544 17.88 1.24 6.44
N GLU A 545 16.84 1.94 5.98
CA GLU A 545 16.92 3.34 5.54
C GLU A 545 17.33 4.28 6.68
N MET A 546 16.77 4.11 7.89
CA MET A 546 17.15 4.91 9.06
C MET A 546 18.58 4.64 9.52
N GLU A 547 19.03 3.38 9.51
CA GLU A 547 20.43 3.03 9.80
C GLU A 547 21.38 3.67 8.78
N ALA A 548 21.05 3.56 7.49
CA ALA A 548 21.86 4.14 6.42
C ALA A 548 21.97 5.67 6.53
N LYS A 549 20.87 6.34 6.90
CA LYS A 549 20.83 7.80 7.01
C LYS A 549 21.52 8.33 8.27
N HIS A 550 21.30 7.69 9.42
CA HIS A 550 21.66 8.27 10.73
C HIS A 550 22.80 7.56 11.45
N LEU A 551 23.09 6.30 11.12
CA LEU A 551 24.15 5.53 11.79
C LEU A 551 25.40 5.37 10.94
N PHE A 552 25.27 5.17 9.62
CA PHE A 552 26.43 5.04 8.72
C PHE A 552 27.45 6.19 8.84
N PRO A 553 27.06 7.48 8.99
CA PRO A 553 28.04 8.56 9.16
C PRO A 553 28.94 8.41 10.40
N THR A 554 28.54 7.60 11.38
CA THR A 554 29.29 7.34 12.61
C THR A 554 30.01 6.00 12.62
N MET A 555 29.83 5.19 11.58
CA MET A 555 30.39 3.85 11.44
C MET A 555 31.62 3.85 10.55
N THR A 556 32.51 2.90 10.77
CA THR A 556 33.61 2.60 9.85
C THR A 556 33.08 1.99 8.56
N GLN A 557 33.84 2.11 7.47
CA GLN A 557 33.49 1.50 6.17
C GLN A 557 33.26 -0.02 6.27
N ASP A 558 34.04 -0.72 7.10
CA ASP A 558 33.89 -2.17 7.29
C ASP A 558 32.62 -2.52 8.06
N GLU A 559 32.20 -1.70 9.04
CA GLU A 559 30.95 -1.88 9.76
C GLU A 559 29.73 -1.64 8.85
N ILE A 560 29.78 -0.59 8.02
CA ILE A 560 28.71 -0.29 7.04
C ILE A 560 28.58 -1.45 6.05
N PHE A 561 29.71 -1.90 5.49
CA PHE A 561 29.74 -3.03 4.56
C PHE A 561 29.16 -4.30 5.20
N LEU A 562 29.54 -4.60 6.45
CA LEU A 562 29.02 -5.76 7.16
C LEU A 562 27.52 -5.67 7.44
N SER A 563 26.99 -4.46 7.71
CA SER A 563 25.56 -4.26 7.88
C SER A 563 24.80 -4.52 6.58
N CYS A 564 25.24 -3.89 5.48
CA CYS A 564 24.62 -4.07 4.16
C CYS A 564 24.64 -5.55 3.72
N LYS A 565 25.79 -6.20 3.89
CA LYS A 565 25.94 -7.63 3.58
C LYS A 565 24.99 -8.50 4.40
N ARG A 566 24.81 -8.23 5.70
CA ARG A 566 23.87 -8.97 6.56
C ARG A 566 22.42 -8.79 6.11
N ALA A 567 22.04 -7.57 5.72
CA ALA A 567 20.70 -7.30 5.19
C ALA A 567 20.43 -8.11 3.91
N TYR A 568 21.38 -8.09 2.96
CA TYR A 568 21.29 -8.91 1.74
C TYR A 568 21.26 -10.42 2.05
N ASP A 569 22.20 -10.92 2.85
CA ASP A 569 22.29 -12.35 3.20
C ASP A 569 21.01 -12.86 3.86
N ARG A 570 20.36 -12.01 4.67
CA ARG A 570 19.08 -12.33 5.30
C ARG A 570 17.95 -12.48 4.27
N LEU A 571 17.82 -11.54 3.32
CA LEU A 571 16.82 -11.63 2.26
C LEU A 571 17.02 -12.89 1.40
N ILE A 572 18.27 -13.23 1.09
CA ILE A 572 18.60 -14.47 0.36
C ILE A 572 18.29 -15.73 1.19
N ALA A 573 18.49 -15.70 2.51
CA ALA A 573 18.11 -16.81 3.38
C ALA A 573 16.59 -17.00 3.48
N GLU A 574 15.83 -15.90 3.43
CA GLU A 574 14.36 -15.91 3.43
C GLU A 574 13.79 -16.42 2.11
N LYS A 575 14.38 -16.02 0.97
CA LYS A 575 14.06 -16.57 -0.35
C LYS A 575 14.06 -18.11 -0.40
N LYS A 576 14.98 -18.75 0.34
CA LYS A 576 15.11 -20.21 0.37
C LYS A 576 13.98 -20.93 1.15
N ARG A 577 13.14 -20.19 1.89
CA ARG A 577 11.99 -20.76 2.62
C ARG A 577 10.75 -20.72 1.72
N GLN A 578 10.42 -21.83 1.06
CA GLN A 578 9.22 -21.91 0.23
C GLN A 578 7.96 -22.15 1.09
N GLY A 579 6.92 -21.35 0.84
CA GLY A 579 5.55 -21.56 1.32
C GLY A 579 4.61 -21.95 0.18
N GLU A 580 3.29 -21.81 0.39
CA GLU A 580 2.26 -22.08 -0.64
C GLU A 580 2.38 -21.19 -1.90
N TYR A 581 3.08 -20.06 -1.78
CA TYR A 581 3.41 -19.14 -2.88
C TYR A 581 4.74 -18.43 -2.59
N ASP A 582 5.35 -17.87 -3.63
CA ASP A 582 6.59 -17.10 -3.54
C ASP A 582 6.39 -15.80 -2.74
N ARG A 583 7.08 -15.68 -1.61
CA ARG A 583 7.09 -14.50 -0.73
C ARG A 583 8.41 -13.75 -0.81
N THR A 584 9.26 -14.07 -1.79
CA THR A 584 10.59 -13.49 -1.92
C THR A 584 10.51 -12.01 -2.19
N ARG A 585 11.24 -11.22 -1.40
CA ARG A 585 11.25 -9.76 -1.53
C ARG A 585 12.33 -9.29 -2.48
N TYR A 586 12.09 -9.62 -3.74
CA TYR A 586 12.92 -9.31 -4.89
C TYR A 586 13.24 -7.83 -5.04
N ASP A 587 12.25 -6.97 -4.77
CA ASP A 587 12.38 -5.52 -4.74
C ASP A 587 13.35 -5.05 -3.63
N LEU A 588 13.26 -5.66 -2.44
CA LEU A 588 14.16 -5.34 -1.33
C LEU A 588 15.57 -5.91 -1.53
N ILE A 589 15.70 -7.05 -2.22
CA ILE A 589 16.99 -7.59 -2.62
C ILE A 589 17.72 -6.58 -3.53
N GLN A 590 17.01 -6.00 -4.50
CA GLN A 590 17.56 -4.95 -5.35
C GLN A 590 18.02 -3.75 -4.51
N LYS A 591 17.17 -3.22 -3.63
CA LYS A 591 17.53 -2.10 -2.74
C LYS A 591 18.75 -2.39 -1.87
N ALA A 592 18.85 -3.61 -1.32
CA ALA A 592 19.99 -4.02 -0.52
C ALA A 592 21.30 -4.03 -1.33
N VAL A 593 21.26 -4.52 -2.58
CA VAL A 593 22.41 -4.51 -3.50
C VAL A 593 22.79 -3.08 -3.89
N GLU A 594 21.81 -2.23 -4.18
CA GLU A 594 22.04 -0.80 -4.48
C GLU A 594 22.72 -0.08 -3.32
N ARG A 595 22.25 -0.31 -2.09
CA ARG A 595 22.83 0.25 -0.86
C ARG A 595 24.27 -0.20 -0.65
N GLU A 596 24.54 -1.50 -0.74
CA GLU A 596 25.91 -2.03 -0.60
C GLU A 596 26.84 -1.53 -1.71
N SER A 597 26.33 -1.48 -2.96
CA SER A 597 27.06 -0.95 -4.11
C SER A 597 27.41 0.52 -3.92
N ALA A 598 26.49 1.36 -3.44
CA ALA A 598 26.74 2.77 -3.17
C ALA A 598 27.87 2.98 -2.14
N VAL A 599 27.91 2.14 -1.10
CA VAL A 599 28.99 2.16 -0.10
C VAL A 599 30.34 1.81 -0.73
N LEU A 600 30.40 0.71 -1.50
CA LEU A 600 31.64 0.27 -2.15
C LEU A 600 32.16 1.30 -3.17
N MET A 601 31.25 2.02 -3.84
CA MET A 601 31.58 3.05 -4.83
C MET A 601 32.23 4.31 -4.23
N THR A 602 32.18 4.52 -2.91
CA THR A 602 32.86 5.65 -2.25
C THR A 602 34.38 5.63 -2.45
N ASP A 603 34.97 4.44 -2.57
CA ASP A 603 36.36 4.22 -2.98
C ASP A 603 36.39 3.06 -4.00
N ARG A 604 35.87 3.37 -5.19
CA ARG A 604 35.72 2.42 -6.29
C ARG A 604 37.01 1.68 -6.66
N ALA A 605 38.16 2.37 -6.62
CA ALA A 605 39.44 1.76 -6.98
C ALA A 605 39.87 0.69 -5.97
N LYS A 606 39.76 1.00 -4.66
CA LYS A 606 40.07 0.06 -3.58
C LYS A 606 39.07 -1.10 -3.51
N ASN A 607 37.81 -0.85 -3.83
CA ASN A 607 36.72 -1.80 -3.67
C ASN A 607 36.31 -2.53 -4.96
N ALA A 608 37.03 -2.34 -6.07
CA ALA A 608 36.69 -2.89 -7.39
C ALA A 608 36.34 -4.39 -7.37
N GLU A 609 37.15 -5.19 -6.66
CA GLU A 609 36.92 -6.64 -6.54
C GLU A 609 35.68 -6.96 -5.70
N LYS A 610 35.49 -6.27 -4.56
CA LYS A 610 34.30 -6.43 -3.72
C LYS A 610 33.03 -6.06 -4.48
N LEU A 611 33.07 -4.97 -5.24
CA LEU A 611 31.96 -4.49 -6.06
C LEU A 611 31.60 -5.51 -7.16
N ALA A 612 32.59 -6.03 -7.88
CA ALA A 612 32.37 -7.07 -8.88
C ALA A 612 31.82 -8.36 -8.27
N ASN A 613 32.33 -8.78 -7.10
CA ASN A 613 31.87 -9.98 -6.40
C ASN A 613 30.43 -9.83 -5.88
N LEU A 614 30.06 -8.67 -5.33
CA LEU A 614 28.69 -8.36 -4.90
C LEU A 614 27.72 -8.53 -6.06
N HIS A 615 27.94 -7.82 -7.16
CA HIS A 615 27.02 -7.83 -8.29
C HIS A 615 26.99 -9.18 -9.00
N ARG A 616 28.15 -9.85 -9.16
CA ARG A 616 28.19 -11.23 -9.67
C ARG A 616 27.31 -12.15 -8.83
N ARG A 617 27.49 -12.11 -7.51
CA ARG A 617 26.71 -12.92 -6.57
C ARG A 617 25.23 -12.59 -6.65
N ALA A 618 24.86 -11.30 -6.68
CA ALA A 618 23.48 -10.86 -6.79
C ALA A 618 22.80 -11.38 -8.07
N LEU A 619 23.49 -11.29 -9.21
CA LEU A 619 23.02 -11.84 -10.49
C LEU A 619 22.85 -13.36 -10.42
N GLU A 620 23.81 -14.07 -9.83
CA GLU A 620 23.74 -15.53 -9.72
C GLU A 620 22.63 -16.01 -8.77
N ASP A 621 22.49 -15.38 -7.61
CA ASP A 621 21.52 -15.71 -6.58
C ASP A 621 20.08 -15.45 -7.05
N ASN A 622 19.89 -14.53 -8.02
CA ASN A 622 18.58 -14.08 -8.51
C ASN A 622 18.32 -14.34 -9.98
N ALA A 623 19.13 -15.18 -10.63
CA ALA A 623 18.93 -15.57 -12.03
C ALA A 623 17.64 -16.37 -12.26
N ASP A 624 17.01 -16.90 -11.23
CA ASP A 624 15.70 -17.57 -11.29
C ASP A 624 14.53 -16.59 -11.40
N HIS A 625 14.75 -15.28 -11.20
CA HIS A 625 13.73 -14.23 -11.28
C HIS A 625 14.09 -13.15 -12.31
N LEU A 626 13.44 -13.20 -13.47
CA LEU A 626 13.76 -12.34 -14.62
C LEU A 626 13.67 -10.83 -14.34
N PRO A 627 12.61 -10.29 -13.72
CA PRO A 627 12.52 -8.87 -13.42
C PRO A 627 13.69 -8.37 -12.56
N THR A 628 14.01 -9.07 -11.46
CA THR A 628 15.14 -8.72 -10.60
C THR A 628 16.47 -8.87 -11.31
N PHE A 629 16.65 -9.93 -12.09
CA PHE A 629 17.87 -10.10 -12.87
C PHE A 629 18.12 -8.91 -13.81
N ARG A 630 17.09 -8.42 -14.50
CA ARG A 630 17.18 -7.21 -15.35
C ARG A 630 17.57 -5.97 -14.54
N ALA A 631 16.90 -5.73 -13.42
CA ALA A 631 17.17 -4.58 -12.58
C ALA A 631 18.61 -4.60 -12.00
N LEU A 632 19.09 -5.79 -11.59
CA LEU A 632 20.46 -5.98 -11.13
C LEU A 632 21.49 -5.77 -12.25
N LEU A 633 21.20 -6.14 -13.49
CA LEU A 633 22.08 -5.83 -14.63
C LEU A 633 22.24 -4.32 -14.82
N GLU A 634 21.14 -3.58 -14.71
CA GLU A 634 21.16 -2.12 -14.81
C GLU A 634 21.98 -1.49 -13.68
N GLY A 635 21.71 -1.88 -12.44
CA GLY A 635 22.48 -1.42 -11.28
C GLY A 635 23.98 -1.76 -11.38
N TYR A 636 24.32 -2.97 -11.85
CA TYR A 636 25.71 -3.37 -12.04
C TYR A 636 26.39 -2.53 -13.12
N TYR A 637 25.74 -2.35 -14.29
CA TYR A 637 26.27 -1.51 -15.36
C TYR A 637 26.51 -0.07 -14.89
N LEU A 638 25.55 0.54 -14.17
CA LEU A 638 25.71 1.89 -13.62
C LEU A 638 26.92 1.99 -12.68
N ALA A 639 27.19 0.96 -11.88
CA ALA A 639 28.35 0.92 -10.99
C ALA A 639 29.68 0.76 -11.74
N VAL A 640 29.71 0.09 -12.89
CA VAL A 640 30.95 -0.17 -13.64
C VAL A 640 31.18 0.75 -14.83
N LYS A 641 30.18 1.50 -15.27
CA LYS A 641 30.27 2.37 -16.45
C LYS A 641 31.47 3.31 -16.36
N GLY A 642 32.18 3.47 -17.47
CA GLY A 642 33.35 4.34 -17.62
C GLY A 642 34.68 3.73 -17.18
N ASP A 643 34.70 2.47 -16.71
CA ASP A 643 35.93 1.70 -16.48
C ASP A 643 35.93 0.47 -17.39
N SER A 644 36.72 0.52 -18.47
CA SER A 644 36.73 -0.53 -19.49
C SER A 644 37.09 -1.92 -18.94
N LYS A 645 37.91 -1.99 -17.88
CA LYS A 645 38.27 -3.27 -17.26
C LYS A 645 37.06 -3.86 -16.52
N MET A 646 36.35 -3.04 -15.74
CA MET A 646 35.16 -3.49 -15.03
C MET A 646 33.99 -3.78 -15.98
N GLU A 647 33.80 -3.00 -17.03
CA GLU A 647 32.80 -3.24 -18.08
C GLU A 647 33.03 -4.59 -18.77
N THR A 648 34.28 -4.93 -19.10
CA THR A 648 34.62 -6.23 -19.69
C THR A 648 34.26 -7.40 -18.76
N ILE A 649 34.48 -7.24 -17.46
CA ILE A 649 34.08 -8.24 -16.44
C ILE A 649 32.55 -8.35 -16.42
N PHE A 650 31.84 -7.24 -16.31
CA PHE A 650 30.38 -7.20 -16.32
C PHE A 650 29.79 -7.94 -17.53
N LEU A 651 30.25 -7.65 -18.75
CA LEU A 651 29.77 -8.30 -19.97
C LEU A 651 29.96 -9.83 -19.92
N SER A 652 31.13 -10.26 -19.45
CA SER A 652 31.46 -11.69 -19.34
C SER A 652 30.61 -12.40 -18.30
N GLU A 653 30.36 -11.76 -17.15
CA GLU A 653 29.51 -12.28 -16.09
C GLU A 653 28.04 -12.36 -16.51
N MET A 654 27.51 -11.29 -17.13
CA MET A 654 26.16 -11.24 -17.68
C MET A 654 25.92 -12.38 -18.67
N GLU A 655 26.81 -12.55 -19.67
CA GLU A 655 26.71 -13.62 -20.68
C GLU A 655 26.76 -15.01 -20.03
N ARG A 656 27.67 -15.18 -19.06
CA ARG A 656 27.87 -16.43 -18.34
C ARG A 656 26.64 -16.84 -17.54
N VAL A 657 26.03 -15.91 -16.79
CA VAL A 657 24.84 -16.20 -15.99
C VAL A 657 23.64 -16.44 -16.90
N TYR A 658 23.48 -15.63 -17.95
CA TYR A 658 22.43 -15.84 -18.96
C TYR A 658 22.49 -17.26 -19.52
N ARG A 659 23.62 -17.67 -20.11
CA ARG A 659 23.76 -18.97 -20.77
C ARG A 659 23.59 -20.16 -19.82
N ARG A 660 24.00 -20.02 -18.56
CA ARG A 660 23.95 -21.13 -17.59
C ARG A 660 22.62 -21.30 -16.89
N LYS A 661 21.91 -20.21 -16.61
CA LYS A 661 20.73 -20.25 -15.72
C LYS A 661 19.43 -19.80 -16.37
N LEU A 662 19.50 -19.02 -17.45
CA LEU A 662 18.33 -18.34 -18.03
C LEU A 662 18.04 -18.74 -19.47
N GLY A 663 19.10 -18.96 -20.26
CA GLY A 663 19.03 -19.35 -21.65
C GLY A 663 18.36 -20.71 -21.81
N GLY A 664 17.66 -20.90 -22.93
CA GLY A 664 16.90 -22.10 -23.22
C GLY A 664 15.45 -21.81 -23.58
N ILE A 665 15.02 -22.40 -24.70
CA ILE A 665 13.66 -22.28 -25.24
C ILE A 665 12.83 -23.55 -25.05
N ALA A 666 13.44 -24.61 -24.52
CA ALA A 666 12.81 -25.92 -24.37
C ALA A 666 11.72 -25.87 -23.28
N GLY A 667 10.49 -26.23 -23.66
CA GLY A 667 9.34 -26.23 -22.74
C GLY A 667 8.84 -24.84 -22.33
N ALA A 668 9.39 -23.76 -22.89
CA ALA A 668 8.95 -22.39 -22.59
C ALA A 668 7.59 -22.10 -23.25
N ASP A 669 6.66 -21.56 -22.47
CA ASP A 669 5.38 -21.08 -22.99
C ASP A 669 5.52 -19.73 -23.72
N VAL A 670 4.43 -19.27 -24.34
CA VAL A 670 4.40 -18.00 -25.10
C VAL A 670 4.84 -16.80 -24.25
N PHE A 671 4.54 -16.80 -22.95
CA PHE A 671 4.88 -15.70 -22.05
C PHE A 671 6.35 -15.69 -21.70
N ARG A 672 6.90 -16.87 -21.34
CA ARG A 672 8.32 -17.03 -21.05
C ARG A 672 9.18 -16.71 -22.27
N LEU A 673 8.76 -17.14 -23.46
CA LEU A 673 9.46 -16.81 -24.71
C LEU A 673 9.51 -15.29 -24.95
N LYS A 674 8.39 -14.57 -24.77
CA LYS A 674 8.36 -13.09 -24.86
C LYS A 674 9.29 -12.45 -23.81
N ALA A 675 9.27 -12.94 -22.58
CA ALA A 675 10.11 -12.43 -21.50
C ALA A 675 11.61 -12.67 -21.77
N LEU A 676 11.98 -13.80 -22.37
CA LEU A 676 13.35 -14.10 -22.78
C LEU A 676 13.82 -13.25 -23.98
N ALA A 677 12.95 -13.05 -24.99
CA ALA A 677 13.26 -12.19 -26.12
C ALA A 677 13.63 -10.77 -25.66
N GLY A 678 12.80 -10.16 -24.82
CA GLY A 678 13.12 -8.83 -24.30
C GLY A 678 14.36 -8.79 -23.39
N LEU A 679 14.81 -9.93 -22.83
CA LEU A 679 16.02 -9.99 -22.01
C LEU A 679 17.25 -10.01 -22.92
N LEU A 680 17.17 -10.79 -24.00
CA LEU A 680 18.20 -10.80 -25.03
C LEU A 680 18.40 -9.43 -25.64
N ASP A 681 17.32 -8.69 -25.90
CA ASP A 681 17.43 -7.32 -26.44
C ASP A 681 18.12 -6.37 -25.46
N LEU A 682 17.83 -6.49 -24.15
CA LEU A 682 18.51 -5.74 -23.10
C LEU A 682 20.02 -6.08 -23.04
N ILE A 683 20.35 -7.38 -23.03
CA ILE A 683 21.73 -7.87 -22.98
C ILE A 683 22.52 -7.41 -24.21
N GLN A 684 21.92 -7.47 -25.40
CA GLN A 684 22.52 -6.93 -26.64
C GLN A 684 22.83 -5.45 -26.51
N GLY A 685 21.90 -4.67 -25.95
CA GLY A 685 22.10 -3.25 -25.71
C GLY A 685 23.32 -2.94 -24.83
N TYR A 686 23.68 -3.82 -23.89
CA TYR A 686 24.92 -3.66 -23.11
C TYR A 686 26.18 -3.98 -23.90
N PHE A 687 26.18 -5.00 -24.77
CA PHE A 687 27.31 -5.26 -25.66
C PHE A 687 27.55 -4.10 -26.63
N ASP A 688 26.46 -3.56 -27.20
CA ASP A 688 26.54 -2.40 -28.11
C ASP A 688 27.07 -1.15 -27.37
N LYS A 689 26.68 -0.92 -26.11
CA LYS A 689 27.19 0.18 -25.27
C LYS A 689 28.68 0.09 -24.92
N CYS A 690 29.28 -1.09 -25.03
CA CYS A 690 30.67 -1.38 -24.70
C CYS A 690 31.48 -1.79 -25.94
N ASP A 691 30.98 -1.48 -27.14
CA ASP A 691 31.65 -1.71 -28.44
C ASP A 691 32.00 -3.19 -28.75
N ASP A 692 31.28 -4.18 -28.18
CA ASP A 692 31.47 -5.62 -28.47
C ASP A 692 30.46 -6.15 -29.50
N ALA A 693 30.64 -5.71 -30.75
CA ALA A 693 29.75 -6.04 -31.86
C ALA A 693 29.72 -7.53 -32.25
N GLU A 694 30.75 -8.31 -31.89
CA GLU A 694 30.77 -9.75 -32.19
C GLU A 694 29.79 -10.50 -31.28
N ARG A 695 29.87 -10.27 -29.97
CA ARG A 695 28.97 -10.93 -29.01
C ARG A 695 27.52 -10.49 -29.18
N ALA A 696 27.30 -9.20 -29.47
CA ALA A 696 25.97 -8.68 -29.79
C ALA A 696 25.32 -9.44 -30.96
N ARG A 697 26.07 -9.67 -32.05
CA ARG A 697 25.59 -10.43 -33.22
C ARG A 697 25.22 -11.88 -32.90
N ARG A 698 25.97 -12.56 -32.02
CA ARG A 698 25.65 -13.95 -31.64
C ARG A 698 24.32 -14.08 -30.91
N LEU A 699 23.98 -13.11 -30.05
CA LEU A 699 22.72 -13.12 -29.30
C LEU A 699 21.51 -12.71 -30.15
N ARG A 700 21.69 -11.87 -31.19
CA ARG A 700 20.64 -11.56 -32.17
C ARG A 700 20.06 -12.83 -32.81
N LEU A 701 20.92 -13.78 -33.18
CA LEU A 701 20.49 -15.06 -33.76
C LEU A 701 19.62 -15.88 -32.81
N GLU A 702 19.80 -15.76 -31.50
CA GLU A 702 18.96 -16.42 -30.50
C GLU A 702 17.61 -15.73 -30.36
N SER A 703 17.60 -14.38 -30.33
CA SER A 703 16.36 -13.59 -30.31
C SER A 703 15.49 -13.86 -31.55
N GLU A 704 16.10 -13.92 -32.74
CA GLU A 704 15.41 -14.28 -33.98
C GLU A 704 14.79 -15.68 -33.97
N LYS A 705 15.43 -16.66 -33.32
CA LYS A 705 14.87 -18.00 -33.16
C LYS A 705 13.62 -17.98 -32.29
N ILE A 706 13.65 -17.23 -31.17
CA ILE A 706 12.48 -17.05 -30.30
C ILE A 706 11.35 -16.38 -31.07
N GLN A 707 11.65 -15.31 -31.82
CA GLN A 707 10.65 -14.59 -32.61
C GLN A 707 9.97 -15.50 -33.66
N LYS A 708 10.74 -16.34 -34.35
CA LYS A 708 10.20 -17.35 -35.28
C LYS A 708 9.25 -18.34 -34.61
N ILE A 709 9.51 -18.75 -33.37
CA ILE A 709 8.62 -19.63 -32.61
C ILE A 709 7.33 -18.89 -32.24
N LEU A 710 7.44 -17.65 -31.75
CA LEU A 710 6.28 -16.81 -31.42
C LEU A 710 5.39 -16.55 -32.65
N ASP A 711 5.97 -16.30 -33.82
CA ASP A 711 5.22 -16.06 -35.05
C ASP A 711 4.52 -17.31 -35.58
N LYS A 712 5.07 -18.51 -35.30
CA LYS A 712 4.37 -19.78 -35.56
C LYS A 712 3.15 -19.95 -34.66
N MET A 713 3.20 -19.50 -33.41
CA MET A 713 2.08 -19.57 -32.47
C MET A 713 0.92 -18.60 -32.78
N LYS A 714 1.15 -17.60 -33.65
CA LYS A 714 0.11 -16.66 -34.10
C LYS A 714 -0.79 -17.20 -35.22
N LYS A 715 -0.28 -18.20 -35.94
CA LYS A 715 -0.94 -18.84 -37.09
C LYS A 715 -1.66 -20.08 -36.61
#